data_AF-A0A3A1UI48-F1
#
_entry.id   AF-A0A3A1UI48-F1
#
_cell.length_a   1.000
_cell.length_b   1.000
_cell.length_c   1.000
_cell.angle_alpha   90.00
_cell.angle_beta   90.00
_cell.angle_gamma   90.00
#
_symmetry.space_group_name_H-M   'P 1'
#
loop_
_entity.id
_entity.type
_entity.pdbx_description
1 polymer ?
#
loop_
_entity_poly.entity_id
_entity_poly.type
_entity_poly.pdbx_seq_one_letter_code
_entity_poly.pdbx_strand_id
1 'polypeptide(L)'
;MGNPRGRLKKRSKIKMLGEKLLINVSRILVVAMLLSLFASAPGSAAAAEDELTLERNNLIEQAEALKAGNEEFPLQISRTDDGSDVNKAFPWVYADELADLDNALEFARDVLTPADEAIARLEDAIVNFTAKIKSDGSDPYFRLDPGPGKIPVEVTAPTNVWTARTPLDNRVPADFAGGTFKMIPYPFADSEGKADVLQINYIHNGQSTFGGISLVSPLSPAVNVPEGATIEFDVYYPKSAQGKFMRWRIRNTNADLDSYLRGYEYNNLNPDWVGSYNGESWLKAHHSLTASSGNSSNFILELHGETGRPAETGMLLVANINITAPDPNGVALPNVVNTENQSAVAPLKSVYSRENDLFMVGSIGTGPVTGTRARHYEIFVDGNNLKADATHPRGPNWLKSVTGAPLNGATTTPGAAEYNFPTSSYQAIRDSGAPGQYKSHAHVLAWYNQAPAWMRQIVPANLTSGYNGTANFYGLGNGVTTTVPVDKEMARRVQFNHTMYVMRHFLTTDTKYGSSESRGVIPFNSWDVLNEEVHESRHSEYIPKNANSWRTSLKHTNWLVAMSDDQIDGDIREHYIYLLFKYAHIAAPNARMAAAYKANYADLPAYMKLDGHDAGGSIDAYVVDNPPKLTYNDYDISTRTKARTVYNMIRELNTAWLSDPLYDGRPLIEDMGIQGHDSVKSTLASDNQYAMALYASLVDQGLLSGISFSEFDLKLPTNAPGGGAIAPAALNVRQSDALGYQYALMYKLFTKFAPYIDHIISWGVSGSGWQGSYVLFDSQSNANAGYYGAMNPNRFILGHSYLDDFFEGEYEKLQDGYKIDLGDLGFYTVGDSKAPVTLTGADHVSAGSSFDLVYGFRHVQGNVTAQDVTIAYDAEKLELAAPPVSTDEEKFIVVDYKTEPAGTLRILGVHLGSGQTNPNADLIKLSFRAKENAPAGLTNVGITRLVTADSAGTETEQAGTVHTVQIDVIDKAALNALIAEAQSAHDQAVEGKLLGQYPAGSKATLQAAIHAAEAVANNSKATQAQINEAVTQLNAALLAFQSSVVVKIPNDNNSDGQISIGDLAIMVKAYGKTSTDAGWDQAKVFDLNGDNQIDIVDLAMLARMILEW
;
A
#
# COMPACT_ATOMS: atom_id res chain seq x y z
N MET A 1 70.77 -15.33 30.98
CA MET A 1 69.67 -15.95 31.76
C MET A 1 68.36 -15.61 31.08
N GLY A 2 67.47 -16.60 30.89
CA GLY A 2 66.03 -16.39 30.63
C GLY A 2 65.54 -16.34 29.17
N ASN A 3 65.04 -17.47 28.68
CA ASN A 3 64.14 -17.66 27.52
C ASN A 3 62.65 -17.61 28.03
N PRO A 4 61.54 -17.83 27.25
CA PRO A 4 61.19 -17.59 25.83
C PRO A 4 59.73 -17.04 25.58
N ARG A 5 59.40 -16.77 24.29
CA ARG A 5 58.22 -17.23 23.47
C ARG A 5 57.33 -16.15 22.81
N GLY A 6 57.19 -16.26 21.48
CA GLY A 6 56.16 -15.65 20.63
C GLY A 6 56.27 -16.18 19.18
N ARG A 7 55.17 -16.24 18.41
CA ARG A 7 54.84 -17.21 17.33
C ARG A 7 54.76 -16.59 15.91
N LEU A 8 54.86 -17.48 14.90
CA LEU A 8 54.08 -17.59 13.62
C LEU A 8 54.40 -16.79 12.32
N LYS A 9 54.61 -17.58 11.24
CA LYS A 9 54.09 -17.53 9.82
C LYS A 9 54.47 -16.31 8.93
N LYS A 10 54.59 -16.36 7.58
CA LYS A 10 53.93 -17.15 6.50
C LYS A 10 54.62 -16.82 5.14
N ARG A 11 54.63 -17.75 4.18
CA ARG A 11 54.56 -17.46 2.72
C ARG A 11 53.88 -18.63 2.00
N SER A 12 52.81 -18.35 1.26
CA SER A 12 52.72 -18.62 -0.19
C SER A 12 51.27 -18.44 -0.67
N LYS A 13 51.15 -17.59 -1.69
CA LYS A 13 50.01 -17.44 -2.59
C LYS A 13 49.96 -18.67 -3.51
N ILE A 14 48.76 -19.19 -3.77
CA ILE A 14 48.20 -19.62 -5.07
C ILE A 14 46.84 -20.28 -4.76
N LYS A 15 45.77 -19.49 -4.86
CA LYS A 15 44.37 -19.88 -5.14
C LYS A 15 43.55 -18.58 -5.20
N MET A 16 43.89 -17.69 -6.14
CA MET A 16 43.31 -16.35 -6.26
C MET A 16 42.94 -16.12 -7.74
N LEU A 17 42.05 -16.98 -8.24
CA LEU A 17 41.47 -16.90 -9.58
C LEU A 17 39.93 -17.06 -9.58
N GLY A 18 39.31 -17.13 -8.39
CA GLY A 18 37.84 -17.26 -8.24
C GLY A 18 37.13 -16.00 -7.72
N GLU A 19 37.85 -14.96 -7.28
CA GLU A 19 37.26 -13.75 -6.65
C GLU A 19 36.93 -12.63 -7.65
N LYS A 20 37.43 -12.69 -8.89
CA LYS A 20 37.29 -11.59 -9.87
C LYS A 20 35.95 -11.54 -10.61
N LEU A 21 35.10 -12.56 -10.52
CA LEU A 21 33.80 -12.57 -11.21
C LEU A 21 32.65 -11.97 -10.37
N LEU A 22 32.75 -12.00 -9.03
CA LEU A 22 31.70 -11.53 -8.12
C LEU A 22 31.71 -10.01 -7.87
N ILE A 23 32.88 -9.37 -7.94
CA ILE A 23 33.03 -7.91 -7.73
C ILE A 23 32.45 -7.08 -8.88
N ASN A 24 32.40 -7.64 -10.09
CA ASN A 24 31.92 -6.92 -11.26
C ASN A 24 30.38 -6.88 -11.36
N VAL A 25 29.64 -7.79 -10.72
CA VAL A 25 28.18 -7.82 -10.79
C VAL A 25 27.53 -6.81 -9.84
N SER A 26 28.07 -6.63 -8.62
CA SER A 26 27.62 -5.58 -7.69
C SER A 26 27.91 -4.16 -8.21
N ARG A 27 29.01 -3.98 -8.94
CA ARG A 27 29.32 -2.73 -9.65
C ARG A 27 28.28 -2.44 -10.74
N ILE A 28 27.85 -3.44 -11.51
CA ILE A 28 26.83 -3.26 -12.57
C ILE A 28 25.45 -2.91 -11.99
N LEU A 29 25.08 -3.42 -10.81
CA LEU A 29 23.79 -3.15 -10.15
C LEU A 29 23.69 -1.76 -9.51
N VAL A 30 24.75 -1.28 -8.85
CA VAL A 30 24.81 0.11 -8.34
C VAL A 30 24.72 1.12 -9.49
N VAL A 31 25.33 0.76 -10.62
CA VAL A 31 25.31 1.54 -11.87
C VAL A 31 23.93 1.52 -12.52
N ALA A 32 23.24 0.38 -12.52
CA ALA A 32 21.86 0.28 -13.00
C ALA A 32 20.86 1.05 -12.11
N MET A 33 21.10 1.14 -10.79
CA MET A 33 20.29 1.93 -9.86
C MET A 33 20.59 3.44 -9.92
N LEU A 34 21.82 3.83 -10.28
CA LEU A 34 22.18 5.22 -10.61
C LEU A 34 21.60 5.66 -11.98
N LEU A 35 21.36 4.72 -12.89
CA LEU A 35 20.95 4.98 -14.28
C LEU A 35 19.47 4.69 -14.59
N SER A 36 18.65 4.27 -13.63
CA SER A 36 17.25 3.89 -13.84
C SER A 36 16.29 5.06 -14.16
N LEU A 37 16.80 6.26 -14.42
CA LEU A 37 16.04 7.44 -14.85
C LEU A 37 16.10 7.74 -16.36
N PHE A 38 16.79 6.93 -17.18
CA PHE A 38 16.91 7.21 -18.62
C PHE A 38 16.36 6.06 -19.48
N ALA A 39 15.05 6.10 -19.75
CA ALA A 39 14.44 5.33 -20.83
C ALA A 39 14.10 6.28 -21.99
N SER A 40 14.96 6.35 -23.00
CA SER A 40 14.64 6.96 -24.29
C SER A 40 13.90 5.96 -25.19
N ALA A 41 12.78 6.40 -25.77
CA ALA A 41 11.99 5.64 -26.74
C ALA A 41 12.61 5.73 -28.15
N PRO A 42 12.51 4.69 -29.00
CA PRO A 42 13.10 4.74 -30.34
C PRO A 42 12.21 5.51 -31.32
N GLY A 43 12.76 6.55 -31.95
CA GLY A 43 12.16 7.31 -33.06
C GLY A 43 12.96 7.16 -34.35
N SER A 44 12.27 7.18 -35.49
CA SER A 44 12.82 6.90 -36.83
C SER A 44 13.79 7.97 -37.36
N ALA A 45 14.86 7.50 -38.00
CA ALA A 45 15.98 8.26 -38.56
C ALA A 45 15.62 9.40 -39.53
N ALA A 46 15.94 10.64 -39.14
CA ALA A 46 16.33 11.78 -40.00
C ALA A 46 16.79 13.00 -39.16
N ALA A 47 17.83 12.88 -38.31
CA ALA A 47 18.36 14.03 -37.55
C ALA A 47 19.76 13.79 -36.94
N ALA A 48 20.76 13.34 -37.72
CA ALA A 48 22.03 12.87 -37.13
C ALA A 48 22.84 13.93 -36.34
N GLU A 49 22.70 15.25 -36.58
CA GLU A 49 23.47 16.30 -35.86
C GLU A 49 22.70 16.86 -34.63
N ASP A 50 21.37 16.90 -34.70
CA ASP A 50 20.48 17.21 -33.58
C ASP A 50 20.37 16.03 -32.58
N GLU A 51 20.46 14.78 -33.07
CA GLU A 51 20.61 13.57 -32.23
C GLU A 51 21.90 13.63 -31.44
N LEU A 52 23.05 13.93 -32.07
CA LEU A 52 24.34 14.00 -31.38
C LEU A 52 24.39 15.14 -30.34
N THR A 53 23.71 16.26 -30.60
CA THR A 53 23.66 17.37 -29.64
C THR A 53 22.75 17.05 -28.45
N LEU A 54 21.60 16.40 -28.70
CA LEU A 54 20.70 15.88 -27.67
C LEU A 54 21.38 14.78 -26.84
N GLU A 55 22.07 13.87 -27.51
CA GLU A 55 22.84 12.78 -26.90
C GLU A 55 23.99 13.33 -26.04
N ARG A 56 24.75 14.31 -26.53
CA ARG A 56 25.76 15.02 -25.73
C ARG A 56 25.15 15.65 -24.48
N ASN A 57 24.03 16.36 -24.60
CA ASN A 57 23.40 17.01 -23.45
C ASN A 57 22.81 15.99 -22.46
N ASN A 58 22.21 14.91 -22.94
CA ASN A 58 21.76 13.79 -22.12
C ASN A 58 22.94 13.14 -21.37
N LEU A 59 24.10 13.01 -22.03
CA LEU A 59 25.32 12.50 -21.40
C LEU A 59 25.91 13.48 -20.39
N ILE A 60 25.80 14.80 -20.60
CA ILE A 60 26.17 15.82 -19.59
C ILE A 60 25.26 15.70 -18.36
N GLU A 61 23.94 15.59 -18.55
CA GLU A 61 22.99 15.38 -17.45
C GLU A 61 23.25 14.06 -16.73
N GLN A 62 23.52 12.99 -17.47
CA GLN A 62 23.87 11.69 -16.91
C GLN A 62 25.17 11.75 -16.10
N ALA A 63 26.21 12.43 -16.60
CA ALA A 63 27.47 12.61 -15.88
C ALA A 63 27.32 13.48 -14.63
N GLU A 64 26.49 14.53 -14.65
CA GLU A 64 26.21 15.36 -13.47
C GLU A 64 25.34 14.64 -12.43
N ALA A 65 24.32 13.88 -12.87
CA ALA A 65 23.53 13.03 -12.00
C ALA A 65 24.40 11.94 -11.35
N LEU A 66 25.34 11.36 -12.11
CA LEU A 66 26.30 10.38 -11.61
C LEU A 66 27.26 10.99 -10.59
N LYS A 67 27.65 12.26 -10.77
CA LYS A 67 28.50 13.02 -9.84
C LYS A 67 27.75 13.43 -8.56
N ALA A 68 26.45 13.74 -8.66
CA ALA A 68 25.62 14.11 -7.52
C ALA A 68 25.17 12.89 -6.67
N GLY A 69 24.86 11.77 -7.33
CA GLY A 69 24.17 10.64 -6.69
C GLY A 69 22.67 10.90 -6.50
N ASN A 70 21.99 10.01 -5.76
CA ASN A 70 20.58 10.15 -5.38
C ASN A 70 20.48 10.95 -4.05
N GLU A 71 19.38 11.69 -3.82
CA GLU A 71 19.05 12.31 -2.53
C GLU A 71 19.16 11.35 -1.32
N GLU A 72 18.84 10.06 -1.49
CA GLU A 72 19.03 9.02 -0.45
C GLU A 72 20.46 8.46 -0.38
N PHE A 73 21.24 8.55 -1.46
CA PHE A 73 22.59 7.94 -1.58
C PHE A 73 23.56 8.89 -2.30
N PRO A 74 23.97 10.01 -1.67
CA PRO A 74 24.88 10.97 -2.28
C PRO A 74 26.28 10.36 -2.47
N LEU A 75 26.91 10.66 -3.61
CA LEU A 75 28.28 10.21 -3.89
C LEU A 75 29.28 10.98 -3.02
N GLN A 76 30.13 10.25 -2.28
CA GLN A 76 31.13 10.85 -1.39
C GLN A 76 32.52 10.95 -2.06
N ILE A 77 33.25 12.03 -1.80
CA ILE A 77 34.59 12.26 -2.36
C ILE A 77 35.63 12.17 -1.24
N SER A 78 36.43 11.11 -1.26
CA SER A 78 37.57 10.91 -0.36
C SER A 78 38.75 11.77 -0.76
N ARG A 79 39.34 12.49 0.20
CA ARG A 79 40.58 13.26 0.03
C ARG A 79 41.79 12.58 0.65
N THR A 80 41.60 11.42 1.26
CA THR A 80 42.68 10.56 1.76
C THR A 80 42.98 9.43 0.76
N ASP A 81 44.23 8.97 0.73
CA ASP A 81 44.67 7.89 -0.17
C ASP A 81 44.04 6.51 0.19
N ASP A 82 43.45 6.38 1.38
CA ASP A 82 42.90 5.13 1.91
C ASP A 82 41.38 5.14 2.13
N GLY A 83 40.69 6.24 1.80
CA GLY A 83 39.24 6.34 1.92
C GLY A 83 38.75 6.49 3.35
N SER A 84 39.62 6.79 4.32
CA SER A 84 39.28 6.79 5.74
C SER A 84 38.40 7.96 6.18
N ASP A 85 38.27 9.00 5.36
CA ASP A 85 37.49 10.22 5.61
C ASP A 85 36.05 10.16 5.09
N VAL A 86 35.66 9.08 4.42
CA VAL A 86 34.29 8.87 3.88
C VAL A 86 33.64 7.62 4.50
N ASN A 87 32.32 7.59 4.53
CA ASN A 87 31.60 6.39 4.94
C ASN A 87 31.56 5.39 3.78
N LYS A 88 32.43 4.38 3.86
CA LYS A 88 32.67 3.39 2.79
C LYS A 88 31.44 2.53 2.45
N ALA A 89 30.41 2.57 3.28
CA ALA A 89 29.10 1.94 3.11
C ALA A 89 28.25 2.56 1.98
N PHE A 90 28.45 3.86 1.71
CA PHE A 90 27.79 4.59 0.61
C PHE A 90 28.67 4.59 -0.65
N PRO A 91 28.14 4.97 -1.83
CA PRO A 91 28.97 5.21 -3.00
C PRO A 91 30.04 6.28 -2.72
N TRP A 92 31.29 5.99 -3.04
CA TRP A 92 32.41 6.93 -2.88
C TRP A 92 33.50 6.76 -3.93
N VAL A 93 34.29 7.81 -4.16
CA VAL A 93 35.47 7.84 -5.06
C VAL A 93 36.61 8.61 -4.42
N TYR A 94 37.84 8.44 -4.92
CA TYR A 94 38.93 9.35 -4.61
C TYR A 94 38.81 10.63 -5.44
N ALA A 95 39.30 11.75 -4.91
CA ALA A 95 39.24 13.04 -5.59
C ALA A 95 39.93 13.06 -6.97
N ASP A 96 41.02 12.30 -7.13
CA ASP A 96 41.74 12.16 -8.41
C ASP A 96 40.98 11.29 -9.42
N GLU A 97 40.14 10.37 -8.96
CA GLU A 97 39.30 9.53 -9.81
C GLU A 97 38.12 10.29 -10.41
N LEU A 98 37.63 11.33 -9.74
CA LEU A 98 36.61 12.26 -10.22
C LEU A 98 37.15 13.26 -11.26
N ALA A 99 38.45 13.57 -11.21
CA ALA A 99 39.06 14.57 -12.08
C ALA A 99 38.88 14.25 -13.58
N ASP A 100 38.90 12.98 -13.97
CA ASP A 100 38.68 12.56 -15.37
C ASP A 100 37.26 12.86 -15.85
N LEU A 101 36.24 12.65 -14.99
CA LEU A 101 34.85 12.97 -15.30
C LEU A 101 34.62 14.48 -15.32
N ASP A 102 35.24 15.22 -14.39
CA ASP A 102 35.18 16.68 -14.37
C ASP A 102 35.82 17.30 -15.63
N ASN A 103 36.96 16.77 -16.07
CA ASN A 103 37.61 17.20 -17.31
C ASN A 103 36.76 16.87 -18.55
N ALA A 104 36.07 15.73 -18.57
CA ALA A 104 35.18 15.35 -19.67
C ALA A 104 33.90 16.20 -19.68
N LEU A 105 33.33 16.51 -18.51
CA LEU A 105 32.22 17.45 -18.36
C LEU A 105 32.63 18.85 -18.82
N GLU A 106 33.81 19.33 -18.43
CA GLU A 106 34.36 20.62 -18.87
C GLU A 106 34.59 20.63 -20.39
N PHE A 107 35.16 19.56 -20.95
CA PHE A 107 35.37 19.42 -22.38
C PHE A 107 34.06 19.33 -23.17
N ALA A 108 33.03 18.67 -22.65
CA ALA A 108 31.74 18.55 -23.32
C ALA A 108 30.85 19.78 -23.17
N ARG A 109 31.07 20.58 -22.12
CA ARG A 109 30.48 21.91 -21.94
C ARG A 109 31.16 22.97 -22.78
N ASP A 110 32.38 22.71 -23.23
CA ASP A 110 33.03 23.54 -24.23
C ASP A 110 32.27 23.41 -25.56
N VAL A 111 31.59 24.49 -25.90
CA VAL A 111 30.79 24.64 -27.11
C VAL A 111 31.60 24.49 -28.40
N LEU A 112 32.94 24.55 -28.33
CA LEU A 112 33.85 24.33 -29.45
C LEU A 112 34.24 22.86 -29.65
N THR A 113 33.86 21.98 -28.72
CA THR A 113 34.13 20.55 -28.85
C THR A 113 33.14 19.90 -29.82
N PRO A 114 33.61 19.18 -30.86
CA PRO A 114 32.74 18.40 -31.75
C PRO A 114 31.84 17.45 -30.96
N ALA A 115 30.54 17.38 -31.29
CA ALA A 115 29.58 16.61 -30.49
C ALA A 115 29.92 15.13 -30.42
N ASP A 116 30.43 14.54 -31.49
CA ASP A 116 30.92 13.16 -31.56
C ASP A 116 32.16 12.93 -30.68
N GLU A 117 33.10 13.88 -30.64
CA GLU A 117 34.26 13.82 -29.73
C GLU A 117 33.86 14.04 -28.27
N ALA A 118 32.91 14.95 -27.99
CA ALA A 118 32.35 15.19 -26.66
C ALA A 118 31.59 13.96 -26.15
N ILE A 119 30.76 13.36 -27.00
CA ILE A 119 30.04 12.11 -26.72
C ILE A 119 31.04 11.01 -26.44
N ALA A 120 32.00 10.76 -27.33
CA ALA A 120 32.98 9.68 -27.14
C ALA A 120 33.80 9.86 -25.84
N ARG A 121 34.15 11.10 -25.48
CA ARG A 121 34.82 11.38 -24.21
C ARG A 121 33.93 11.26 -23.00
N LEU A 122 32.68 11.71 -23.07
CA LEU A 122 31.71 11.56 -21.98
C LEU A 122 31.36 10.10 -21.77
N GLU A 123 31.11 9.34 -22.83
CA GLU A 123 30.86 7.90 -22.75
C GLU A 123 32.05 7.18 -22.10
N ASP A 124 33.27 7.44 -22.56
CA ASP A 124 34.47 6.82 -21.99
C ASP A 124 34.70 7.28 -20.54
N ALA A 125 34.50 8.57 -20.24
CA ALA A 125 34.66 9.10 -18.88
C ALA A 125 33.57 8.60 -17.92
N ILE A 126 32.31 8.50 -18.37
CA ILE A 126 31.19 7.94 -17.60
C ILE A 126 31.46 6.48 -17.32
N VAL A 127 31.85 5.68 -18.32
CA VAL A 127 32.18 4.25 -18.16
C VAL A 127 33.38 4.07 -17.23
N ASN A 128 34.44 4.87 -17.40
CA ASN A 128 35.64 4.79 -16.58
C ASN A 128 35.38 5.26 -15.14
N PHE A 129 34.67 6.36 -14.95
CA PHE A 129 34.31 6.89 -13.63
C PHE A 129 33.40 5.91 -12.88
N THR A 130 32.39 5.41 -13.57
CA THR A 130 31.49 4.35 -13.10
C THR A 130 32.28 3.13 -12.59
N ALA A 131 33.31 2.69 -13.32
CA ALA A 131 34.15 1.57 -12.92
C ALA A 131 35.04 1.87 -11.68
N LYS A 132 35.24 3.15 -11.35
CA LYS A 132 36.03 3.63 -10.21
C LYS A 132 35.20 3.88 -8.95
N ILE A 133 33.86 4.02 -9.05
CA ILE A 133 32.96 4.12 -7.90
C ILE A 133 33.15 2.90 -6.98
N LYS A 134 33.35 3.19 -5.69
CA LYS A 134 33.56 2.22 -4.63
C LYS A 134 32.37 2.22 -3.68
N SER A 135 32.13 1.04 -3.13
CA SER A 135 31.35 0.82 -1.92
C SER A 135 31.95 -0.44 -1.30
N ASP A 136 32.15 -0.47 0.00
CA ASP A 136 32.66 -1.67 0.67
C ASP A 136 31.58 -2.73 0.87
N GLY A 137 30.33 -2.43 0.48
CA GLY A 137 29.19 -3.34 0.55
C GLY A 137 28.68 -3.56 1.98
N SER A 138 29.16 -2.75 2.94
CA SER A 138 28.52 -2.67 4.26
C SER A 138 27.28 -1.77 4.15
N ASP A 139 26.12 -2.27 4.54
CA ASP A 139 24.89 -1.48 4.62
C ASP A 139 24.88 -0.71 5.96
N PRO A 140 24.66 0.61 5.99
CA PRO A 140 24.51 1.37 7.23
C PRO A 140 23.15 1.17 7.94
N TYR A 141 22.20 0.43 7.35
CA TYR A 141 20.83 0.21 7.83
C TYR A 141 20.34 -1.26 7.81
N PHE A 142 21.21 -2.20 8.21
CA PHE A 142 20.84 -3.56 8.60
C PHE A 142 20.47 -4.53 7.45
N ARG A 143 20.91 -5.81 7.58
CA ARG A 143 20.80 -6.86 6.55
C ARG A 143 19.38 -6.98 5.97
N LEU A 144 19.26 -7.10 4.64
CA LEU A 144 18.39 -8.03 3.86
C LEU A 144 18.14 -7.54 2.40
N ASP A 145 19.20 -7.27 1.62
CA ASP A 145 19.19 -7.83 0.26
C ASP A 145 19.96 -9.15 0.38
N PRO A 146 19.27 -10.30 0.35
CA PRO A 146 20.01 -11.55 0.23
C PRO A 146 20.69 -11.76 -1.13
N GLY A 147 20.55 -10.81 -2.06
CA GLY A 147 20.42 -11.13 -3.47
C GLY A 147 19.06 -11.79 -3.71
N PRO A 148 18.82 -12.38 -4.90
CA PRO A 148 17.56 -13.08 -5.25
C PRO A 148 17.23 -14.32 -4.38
N GLY A 149 17.81 -14.45 -3.19
CA GLY A 149 17.89 -15.68 -2.44
C GLY A 149 18.41 -16.80 -3.35
N LYS A 150 18.23 -18.02 -2.88
CA LYS A 150 18.27 -19.16 -3.79
C LYS A 150 16.82 -19.42 -4.18
N ILE A 151 16.39 -18.95 -5.35
CA ILE A 151 15.12 -19.39 -5.93
C ILE A 151 15.12 -20.93 -5.87
N PRO A 152 14.13 -21.57 -5.26
CA PRO A 152 14.08 -23.02 -5.28
C PRO A 152 13.98 -23.47 -6.73
N VAL A 153 15.06 -24.04 -7.26
CA VAL A 153 15.06 -24.62 -8.59
C VAL A 153 14.56 -26.04 -8.46
N GLU A 154 13.69 -26.45 -9.37
CA GLU A 154 13.36 -27.85 -9.51
C GLU A 154 14.64 -28.64 -9.76
N VAL A 155 14.97 -29.55 -8.85
CA VAL A 155 16.13 -30.43 -8.96
C VAL A 155 15.75 -31.66 -9.75
N THR A 156 14.56 -32.18 -9.44
CA THR A 156 14.00 -33.38 -10.04
C THR A 156 12.54 -33.52 -9.66
N ALA A 157 11.78 -34.25 -10.46
CA ALA A 157 10.43 -34.67 -10.16
C ALA A 157 10.27 -36.16 -10.50
N PRO A 158 9.33 -36.89 -9.86
CA PRO A 158 8.93 -38.20 -10.34
C PRO A 158 8.35 -38.09 -11.74
N THR A 159 8.68 -39.05 -12.59
CA THR A 159 7.99 -39.20 -13.88
C THR A 159 6.53 -39.60 -13.67
N ASN A 160 5.73 -39.49 -14.73
CA ASN A 160 4.38 -40.06 -14.77
C ASN A 160 4.36 -41.60 -14.84
N VAL A 161 5.52 -42.27 -14.73
CA VAL A 161 5.64 -43.74 -14.75
C VAL A 161 5.68 -44.26 -13.32
N TRP A 162 4.53 -44.68 -12.80
CA TRP A 162 4.40 -45.27 -11.47
C TRP A 162 4.29 -46.79 -11.52
N THR A 163 4.90 -47.47 -10.57
CA THR A 163 4.79 -48.93 -10.38
C THR A 163 4.55 -49.28 -8.91
N ALA A 164 3.88 -50.40 -8.67
CA ALA A 164 3.74 -50.91 -7.31
C ALA A 164 5.05 -51.55 -6.83
N ARG A 165 5.45 -51.27 -5.59
CA ARG A 165 6.72 -51.75 -5.01
C ARG A 165 6.52 -53.05 -4.22
N THR A 166 7.37 -54.07 -4.45
CA THR A 166 7.39 -55.35 -3.70
C THR A 166 8.82 -55.79 -3.33
N PRO A 167 9.05 -56.43 -2.14
CA PRO A 167 8.08 -56.63 -1.07
C PRO A 167 7.68 -55.28 -0.47
N LEU A 168 6.41 -55.19 -0.06
CA LEU A 168 5.89 -54.01 0.60
C LEU A 168 6.71 -53.74 1.87
N ASP A 169 6.77 -52.48 2.33
CA ASP A 169 7.32 -52.17 3.66
C ASP A 169 6.72 -53.14 4.68
N ASN A 170 7.51 -53.64 5.61
CA ASN A 170 7.06 -54.65 6.58
C ASN A 170 5.88 -54.21 7.46
N ARG A 171 5.55 -52.91 7.47
CA ARG A 171 4.34 -52.35 8.08
C ARG A 171 3.12 -52.37 7.17
N VAL A 172 3.27 -52.51 5.86
CA VAL A 172 2.16 -52.76 4.95
C VAL A 172 1.97 -54.28 4.88
N PRO A 173 0.86 -54.82 5.41
CA PRO A 173 0.73 -56.25 5.60
C PRO A 173 0.62 -56.97 4.25
N ALA A 174 1.07 -58.23 4.24
CA ALA A 174 1.18 -59.06 3.04
C ALA A 174 -0.17 -59.36 2.35
N ASP A 175 -1.28 -59.00 2.98
CA ASP A 175 -2.67 -59.16 2.56
C ASP A 175 -3.26 -57.91 1.89
N PHE A 176 -2.45 -57.18 1.10
CA PHE A 176 -2.86 -56.06 0.26
C PHE A 176 -4.27 -56.23 -0.33
N ALA A 177 -5.27 -55.57 0.27
CA ALA A 177 -6.70 -55.82 0.00
C ALA A 177 -7.22 -55.18 -1.31
N GLY A 178 -6.31 -54.69 -2.17
CA GLY A 178 -6.62 -54.15 -3.50
C GLY A 178 -6.80 -52.64 -3.55
N GLY A 179 -5.71 -51.88 -3.63
CA GLY A 179 -5.72 -50.50 -4.15
C GLY A 179 -5.31 -50.48 -5.63
N THR A 180 -5.83 -49.53 -6.41
CA THR A 180 -5.41 -49.32 -7.81
C THR A 180 -4.87 -47.91 -7.98
N PHE A 181 -3.98 -47.70 -8.94
CA PHE A 181 -3.47 -46.39 -9.27
C PHE A 181 -3.38 -46.22 -10.79
N LYS A 182 -3.48 -44.98 -11.26
CA LYS A 182 -3.27 -44.62 -12.67
C LYS A 182 -3.00 -43.12 -12.78
N MET A 183 -2.25 -42.73 -13.81
CA MET A 183 -2.22 -41.33 -14.23
C MET A 183 -3.51 -40.99 -14.99
N ILE A 184 -4.07 -39.82 -14.73
CA ILE A 184 -5.21 -39.28 -15.48
C ILE A 184 -4.95 -37.81 -15.82
N PRO A 185 -5.55 -37.28 -16.89
CA PRO A 185 -5.59 -35.84 -17.13
C PRO A 185 -6.15 -35.10 -15.90
N TYR A 186 -5.67 -33.88 -15.66
CA TYR A 186 -6.18 -33.02 -14.59
C TYR A 186 -7.71 -32.91 -14.70
N PRO A 187 -8.48 -33.41 -13.70
CA PRO A 187 -9.90 -33.65 -13.91
C PRO A 187 -10.80 -32.46 -13.60
N PHE A 188 -10.24 -31.35 -13.10
CA PHE A 188 -10.99 -30.15 -12.79
C PHE A 188 -10.94 -29.20 -13.99
N ALA A 189 -12.09 -28.64 -14.37
CA ALA A 189 -12.19 -27.71 -15.48
C ALA A 189 -11.72 -26.32 -15.03
N ASP A 190 -10.41 -26.08 -15.05
CA ASP A 190 -9.83 -24.75 -14.93
C ASP A 190 -9.06 -24.35 -16.19
N SER A 191 -8.85 -23.05 -16.37
CA SER A 191 -8.24 -22.46 -17.56
C SER A 191 -6.71 -22.60 -17.61
N GLU A 192 -6.11 -23.34 -16.69
CA GLU A 192 -4.67 -23.25 -16.38
C GLU A 192 -3.78 -24.30 -17.06
N GLY A 193 -4.33 -25.21 -17.88
CA GLY A 193 -3.51 -26.13 -18.68
C GLY A 193 -2.63 -27.08 -17.84
N LYS A 194 -3.17 -27.57 -16.71
CA LYS A 194 -2.45 -28.35 -15.69
C LYS A 194 -2.02 -29.75 -16.14
N ALA A 195 -0.95 -30.25 -15.52
CA ALA A 195 -0.36 -31.56 -15.77
C ALA A 195 -1.24 -32.73 -15.27
N ASP A 196 -0.98 -33.94 -15.81
CA ASP A 196 -1.63 -35.18 -15.35
C ASP A 196 -1.44 -35.41 -13.85
N VAL A 197 -2.46 -35.96 -13.19
CA VAL A 197 -2.45 -36.28 -11.77
C VAL A 197 -2.40 -37.79 -11.52
N LEU A 198 -1.74 -38.20 -10.45
CA LEU A 198 -1.73 -39.58 -9.98
C LEU A 198 -3.00 -39.87 -9.20
N GLN A 199 -3.94 -40.59 -9.82
CA GLN A 199 -5.11 -41.11 -9.13
C GLN A 199 -4.73 -42.35 -8.31
N ILE A 200 -5.06 -42.34 -7.03
CA ILE A 200 -4.89 -43.46 -6.10
C ILE A 200 -6.27 -43.86 -5.56
N ASN A 201 -6.69 -45.10 -5.82
CA ASN A 201 -7.83 -45.72 -5.18
C ASN A 201 -7.33 -46.67 -4.09
N TYR A 202 -7.76 -46.44 -2.86
CA TYR A 202 -7.32 -47.23 -1.71
C TYR A 202 -8.48 -48.01 -1.09
N ILE A 203 -8.15 -49.17 -0.50
CA ILE A 203 -9.06 -50.01 0.27
C ILE A 203 -8.44 -50.28 1.64
N HIS A 204 -9.20 -49.98 2.69
CA HIS A 204 -8.88 -50.30 4.07
C HIS A 204 -9.92 -51.28 4.60
N ASN A 205 -9.48 -52.44 5.12
CA ASN A 205 -10.37 -53.53 5.54
C ASN A 205 -10.85 -53.42 7.00
N GLY A 206 -10.39 -52.41 7.74
CA GLY A 206 -10.76 -52.16 9.12
C GLY A 206 -10.28 -53.19 10.15
N GLN A 207 -9.34 -54.07 9.77
CA GLN A 207 -8.83 -55.13 10.65
C GLN A 207 -7.33 -55.02 10.96
N SER A 208 -6.52 -54.43 10.07
CA SER A 208 -5.08 -54.25 10.29
C SER A 208 -4.74 -52.85 10.81
N THR A 209 -3.59 -52.74 11.50
CA THR A 209 -3.01 -51.44 11.91
C THR A 209 -2.56 -50.57 10.74
N PHE A 210 -2.41 -51.17 9.55
CA PHE A 210 -1.91 -50.53 8.33
C PHE A 210 -2.55 -51.22 7.11
N GLY A 211 -3.39 -50.51 6.35
CA GLY A 211 -3.81 -50.93 4.99
C GLY A 211 -3.43 -49.81 4.03
N GLY A 212 -2.96 -50.10 2.81
CA GLY A 212 -2.28 -49.05 2.04
C GLY A 212 -1.74 -49.43 0.68
N ILE A 213 -1.12 -48.47 0.00
CA ILE A 213 -0.40 -48.66 -1.28
C ILE A 213 1.02 -48.11 -1.20
N SER A 214 1.99 -48.84 -1.77
CA SER A 214 3.38 -48.41 -1.92
C SER A 214 3.69 -48.30 -3.41
N LEU A 215 3.89 -47.05 -3.85
CA LEU A 215 4.15 -46.70 -5.24
C LEU A 215 5.57 -46.18 -5.36
N VAL A 216 6.20 -46.48 -6.50
CA VAL A 216 7.50 -45.96 -6.86
C VAL A 216 7.48 -45.42 -8.28
N SER A 217 8.05 -44.24 -8.46
CA SER A 217 8.30 -43.64 -9.77
C SER A 217 9.78 -43.28 -9.90
N PRO A 218 10.41 -43.51 -11.07
CA PRO A 218 11.73 -42.98 -11.36
C PRO A 218 11.72 -41.46 -11.26
N LEU A 219 12.78 -40.90 -10.69
CA LEU A 219 13.05 -39.46 -10.74
C LEU A 219 13.72 -39.12 -12.07
N SER A 220 13.32 -38.00 -12.69
CA SER A 220 13.91 -37.55 -13.94
C SER A 220 14.30 -36.06 -13.86
N PRO A 221 15.61 -35.74 -13.83
CA PRO A 221 16.74 -36.67 -13.80
C PRO A 221 16.90 -37.36 -12.43
N ALA A 222 17.56 -38.52 -12.39
CA ALA A 222 18.12 -39.01 -11.14
C ALA A 222 19.22 -38.05 -10.67
N VAL A 223 19.27 -37.74 -9.37
CA VAL A 223 20.06 -36.63 -8.86
C VAL A 223 20.63 -36.90 -7.46
N ASN A 224 21.72 -36.22 -7.13
CA ASN A 224 22.18 -36.13 -5.75
C ASN A 224 21.44 -34.95 -5.09
N VAL A 225 20.43 -35.24 -4.28
CA VAL A 225 19.59 -34.23 -3.65
C VAL A 225 20.44 -33.45 -2.63
N PRO A 226 20.59 -32.13 -2.77
CA PRO A 226 21.43 -31.35 -1.87
C PRO A 226 20.79 -31.20 -0.48
N GLU A 227 21.62 -30.90 0.52
CA GLU A 227 21.15 -30.54 1.85
C GLU A 227 20.31 -29.26 1.80
N GLY A 228 19.18 -29.22 2.52
CA GLY A 228 18.24 -28.11 2.53
C GLY A 228 17.19 -28.13 1.40
N ALA A 229 17.17 -29.16 0.55
CA ALA A 229 16.11 -29.37 -0.43
C ALA A 229 14.75 -29.68 0.23
N THR A 230 13.65 -29.36 -0.46
CA THR A 230 12.27 -29.67 -0.06
C THR A 230 11.56 -30.52 -1.12
N ILE A 231 10.61 -31.32 -0.69
CA ILE A 231 9.66 -32.05 -1.52
C ILE A 231 8.34 -31.28 -1.45
N GLU A 232 7.92 -30.70 -2.57
CA GLU A 232 6.60 -30.06 -2.68
C GLU A 232 5.64 -31.02 -3.39
N PHE A 233 4.38 -31.08 -2.97
CA PHE A 233 3.33 -31.83 -3.66
C PHE A 233 1.92 -31.39 -3.24
N ASP A 234 0.95 -31.60 -4.13
CA ASP A 234 -0.47 -31.36 -3.89
C ASP A 234 -1.23 -32.66 -3.71
N VAL A 235 -2.17 -32.67 -2.76
CA VAL A 235 -3.15 -33.74 -2.55
C VAL A 235 -4.56 -33.20 -2.76
N TYR A 236 -5.28 -33.83 -3.67
CA TYR A 236 -6.69 -33.56 -3.97
C TYR A 236 -7.55 -34.69 -3.42
N TYR A 237 -8.64 -34.35 -2.77
CA TYR A 237 -9.54 -35.31 -2.14
C TYR A 237 -11.00 -34.85 -2.26
N PRO A 238 -11.96 -35.78 -2.37
CA PRO A 238 -13.36 -35.41 -2.41
C PRO A 238 -13.81 -34.92 -1.03
N LYS A 239 -14.81 -34.02 -1.00
CA LYS A 239 -15.41 -33.51 0.23
C LYS A 239 -15.98 -34.62 1.11
N SER A 240 -16.42 -35.74 0.52
CA SER A 240 -16.85 -36.94 1.26
C SER A 240 -15.71 -37.69 1.97
N ALA A 241 -14.46 -37.39 1.64
CA ALA A 241 -13.26 -37.86 2.33
C ALA A 241 -12.75 -36.89 3.41
N GLN A 242 -13.36 -35.69 3.54
CA GLN A 242 -13.03 -34.71 4.56
C GLN A 242 -13.22 -35.34 5.96
N GLY A 243 -12.19 -35.24 6.80
CA GLY A 243 -12.19 -35.82 8.16
C GLY A 243 -11.75 -37.29 8.27
N LYS A 244 -11.35 -37.95 7.16
CA LYS A 244 -10.77 -39.31 7.17
C LYS A 244 -9.25 -39.26 7.39
N PHE A 245 -8.71 -40.17 8.21
CA PHE A 245 -7.31 -40.19 8.67
C PHE A 245 -6.40 -40.97 7.71
N MET A 246 -5.38 -40.33 7.15
CA MET A 246 -4.38 -41.00 6.30
C MET A 246 -2.96 -40.61 6.74
N ARG A 247 -2.06 -41.59 6.77
CA ARG A 247 -0.63 -41.32 6.96
C ARG A 247 0.09 -41.52 5.64
N TRP A 248 0.94 -40.58 5.30
CA TRP A 248 1.84 -40.70 4.17
C TRP A 248 3.24 -40.96 4.66
N ARG A 249 3.93 -41.80 3.91
CA ARG A 249 5.37 -41.96 4.04
C ARG A 249 5.99 -41.77 2.68
N ILE A 250 6.87 -40.79 2.61
CA ILE A 250 7.48 -40.32 1.37
C ILE A 250 8.97 -40.57 1.49
N ARG A 251 9.58 -41.02 0.39
CA ARG A 251 11.03 -41.22 0.33
C ARG A 251 11.55 -40.77 -1.02
N ASN A 252 12.58 -39.95 -0.99
CA ASN A 252 13.44 -39.72 -2.15
C ASN A 252 14.76 -40.51 -2.01
N THR A 253 15.16 -40.93 -0.82
CA THR A 253 16.34 -41.81 -0.62
C THR A 253 15.97 -43.05 0.22
N ASN A 254 16.95 -43.74 0.79
CA ASN A 254 16.70 -44.84 1.74
C ASN A 254 16.18 -44.34 3.11
N ALA A 255 16.01 -43.03 3.30
CA ALA A 255 15.47 -42.43 4.50
C ALA A 255 13.94 -42.21 4.39
N ASP A 256 13.28 -42.33 5.53
CA ASP A 256 11.84 -42.25 5.65
C ASP A 256 11.41 -40.86 6.10
N LEU A 257 10.53 -40.22 5.33
CA LEU A 257 9.88 -38.96 5.71
C LEU A 257 8.40 -39.24 5.95
N ASP A 258 7.95 -39.08 7.19
CA ASP A 258 6.54 -39.23 7.54
C ASP A 258 5.84 -37.88 7.40
N SER A 259 4.65 -37.90 6.78
CA SER A 259 3.71 -36.79 6.79
C SER A 259 2.36 -37.29 7.29
N TYR A 260 1.77 -36.56 8.24
CA TYR A 260 0.53 -36.94 8.89
C TYR A 260 -0.63 -36.14 8.29
N LEU A 261 -1.74 -36.83 7.96
CA LEU A 261 -3.04 -36.20 7.76
C LEU A 261 -3.99 -36.72 8.84
N ARG A 262 -4.08 -36.02 9.99
CA ARG A 262 -4.98 -36.42 11.10
C ARG A 262 -6.27 -35.60 11.08
N GLY A 263 -7.38 -36.27 11.42
CA GLY A 263 -8.71 -35.70 11.61
C GLY A 263 -8.75 -34.60 12.66
N TYR A 264 -8.53 -33.39 12.16
CA TYR A 264 -9.12 -32.07 12.45
C TYR A 264 -8.58 -31.09 11.39
N GLU A 265 -7.50 -31.44 10.69
CA GLU A 265 -6.89 -30.64 9.63
C GLU A 265 -7.75 -30.53 8.38
N TYR A 266 -8.64 -31.47 8.08
CA TYR A 266 -9.54 -31.26 6.95
C TYR A 266 -10.70 -30.29 7.20
N ASN A 267 -10.93 -29.87 8.45
CA ASN A 267 -11.93 -28.85 8.80
C ASN A 267 -11.28 -27.51 9.24
N ASN A 268 -9.96 -27.50 9.49
CA ASN A 268 -9.18 -26.33 9.95
C ASN A 268 -8.01 -25.93 9.02
N LEU A 269 -7.73 -26.70 7.98
CA LEU A 269 -7.17 -26.13 6.77
C LEU A 269 -8.35 -25.37 6.14
N ASN A 270 -8.12 -24.20 5.58
CA ASN A 270 -9.03 -23.63 4.60
C ASN A 270 -8.62 -24.24 3.25
N PRO A 271 -9.03 -25.48 2.90
CA PRO A 271 -8.62 -26.05 1.63
C PRO A 271 -9.30 -25.29 0.50
N ASP A 272 -8.56 -25.01 -0.54
CA ASP A 272 -9.11 -24.36 -1.72
C ASP A 272 -10.12 -25.32 -2.37
N TRP A 273 -11.31 -24.82 -2.64
CA TRP A 273 -12.21 -25.48 -3.58
C TRP A 273 -11.55 -25.48 -4.96
N VAL A 274 -11.49 -26.65 -5.59
CA VAL A 274 -10.77 -26.84 -6.86
C VAL A 274 -11.66 -27.30 -7.99
N GLY A 275 -12.90 -27.71 -7.71
CA GLY A 275 -13.85 -28.09 -8.73
C GLY A 275 -14.74 -29.26 -8.34
N SER A 276 -15.48 -29.76 -9.33
CA SER A 276 -16.31 -30.97 -9.19
C SER A 276 -15.83 -32.05 -10.15
N TYR A 277 -15.71 -33.28 -9.66
CA TYR A 277 -15.29 -34.44 -10.43
C TYR A 277 -15.99 -35.69 -9.92
N ASN A 278 -16.45 -36.56 -10.82
CA ASN A 278 -17.25 -37.75 -10.52
C ASN A 278 -18.50 -37.49 -9.65
N GLY A 279 -19.14 -36.33 -9.83
CA GLY A 279 -20.36 -35.97 -9.10
C GLY A 279 -20.14 -35.54 -7.64
N GLU A 280 -18.88 -35.34 -7.22
CA GLU A 280 -18.52 -34.81 -5.91
C GLU A 280 -17.72 -33.51 -6.03
N SER A 281 -17.73 -32.69 -4.98
CA SER A 281 -16.86 -31.51 -4.86
C SER A 281 -15.49 -31.95 -4.32
N TRP A 282 -14.41 -31.38 -4.86
CA TRP A 282 -13.04 -31.70 -4.46
C TRP A 282 -12.34 -30.49 -3.86
N LEU A 283 -11.38 -30.81 -2.99
CA LEU A 283 -10.59 -29.87 -2.19
C LEU A 283 -9.10 -30.17 -2.40
N LYS A 284 -8.24 -29.14 -2.35
CA LYS A 284 -6.78 -29.25 -2.50
C LYS A 284 -6.06 -28.91 -1.20
N ALA A 285 -4.99 -29.65 -0.91
CA ALA A 285 -4.01 -29.33 0.13
C ALA A 285 -2.59 -29.40 -0.44
N HIS A 286 -1.78 -28.37 -0.18
CA HIS A 286 -0.37 -28.33 -0.57
C HIS A 286 0.54 -28.76 0.60
N HIS A 287 1.59 -29.51 0.29
CA HIS A 287 2.53 -30.04 1.27
C HIS A 287 3.98 -29.75 0.88
N SER A 288 4.74 -29.20 1.83
CA SER A 288 6.19 -29.00 1.77
C SER A 288 6.85 -29.85 2.86
N LEU A 289 7.83 -30.69 2.50
CA LEU A 289 8.60 -31.52 3.43
C LEU A 289 10.10 -31.37 3.19
N THR A 290 10.93 -31.36 4.23
CA THR A 290 12.39 -31.43 4.03
C THR A 290 12.78 -32.74 3.34
N ALA A 291 13.45 -32.65 2.19
CA ALA A 291 13.91 -33.80 1.43
C ALA A 291 15.12 -34.45 2.12
N SER A 292 15.25 -35.77 1.99
CA SER A 292 16.46 -36.45 2.47
C SER A 292 17.61 -36.19 1.50
N SER A 293 18.74 -35.68 1.98
CA SER A 293 19.91 -35.42 1.13
C SER A 293 20.58 -36.73 0.67
N GLY A 294 21.26 -36.68 -0.48
CA GLY A 294 22.01 -37.80 -1.04
C GLY A 294 21.48 -38.31 -2.39
N ASN A 295 22.13 -39.35 -2.90
CA ASN A 295 21.81 -39.93 -4.21
C ASN A 295 20.38 -40.51 -4.22
N SER A 296 19.61 -40.06 -5.19
CA SER A 296 18.20 -40.36 -5.35
C SER A 296 17.90 -40.66 -6.81
N SER A 297 17.24 -41.80 -7.05
CA SER A 297 16.83 -42.23 -8.41
C SER A 297 15.35 -42.58 -8.49
N ASN A 298 14.68 -42.67 -7.34
CA ASN A 298 13.30 -43.07 -7.24
C ASN A 298 12.60 -42.23 -6.17
N PHE A 299 11.36 -41.89 -6.45
CA PHE A 299 10.44 -41.32 -5.50
C PHE A 299 9.48 -42.42 -5.05
N ILE A 300 9.36 -42.63 -3.75
CA ILE A 300 8.50 -43.62 -3.14
C ILE A 300 7.40 -42.89 -2.38
N LEU A 301 6.16 -43.23 -2.71
CA LEU A 301 4.96 -42.71 -2.09
C LEU A 301 4.19 -43.86 -1.45
N GLU A 302 4.07 -43.83 -0.14
CA GLU A 302 3.39 -44.85 0.63
C GLU A 302 2.21 -44.25 1.38
N LEU A 303 1.03 -44.82 1.14
CA LEU A 303 -0.20 -44.45 1.81
C LEU A 303 -0.52 -45.52 2.85
N HIS A 304 -0.72 -45.12 4.10
CA HIS A 304 -0.96 -46.02 5.23
C HIS A 304 -2.28 -45.63 5.93
N GLY A 305 -3.11 -46.63 6.21
CA GLY A 305 -4.24 -46.52 7.14
C GLY A 305 -3.77 -46.52 8.59
N GLU A 306 -4.58 -45.97 9.49
CA GLU A 306 -4.30 -45.91 10.93
C GLU A 306 -5.02 -47.03 11.70
N THR A 307 -4.55 -47.33 12.91
CA THR A 307 -5.10 -48.41 13.75
C THR A 307 -6.51 -48.09 14.25
N GLY A 308 -7.43 -49.06 14.19
CA GLY A 308 -8.77 -48.96 14.79
C GLY A 308 -9.83 -48.30 13.91
N ARG A 309 -9.60 -48.17 12.60
CA ARG A 309 -10.56 -47.56 11.66
C ARG A 309 -11.58 -48.58 11.14
N PRO A 310 -12.83 -48.18 10.82
CA PRO A 310 -13.77 -49.01 10.07
C PRO A 310 -13.27 -49.28 8.66
N ALA A 311 -13.74 -50.36 8.03
CA ALA A 311 -13.44 -50.64 6.63
C ALA A 311 -13.95 -49.50 5.72
N GLU A 312 -13.12 -49.05 4.78
CA GLU A 312 -13.47 -48.00 3.84
C GLU A 312 -12.74 -48.16 2.50
N THR A 313 -13.29 -47.53 1.47
CA THR A 313 -12.63 -47.36 0.17
C THR A 313 -12.68 -45.88 -0.20
N GLY A 314 -11.64 -45.38 -0.84
CA GLY A 314 -11.57 -43.96 -1.21
C GLY A 314 -10.67 -43.69 -2.41
N MET A 315 -10.77 -42.47 -2.93
CA MET A 315 -9.99 -41.97 -4.05
C MET A 315 -9.31 -40.67 -3.65
N LEU A 316 -8.04 -40.54 -4.03
CA LEU A 316 -7.22 -39.33 -3.88
C LEU A 316 -6.50 -39.05 -5.20
N LEU A 317 -6.17 -37.80 -5.46
CA LEU A 317 -5.26 -37.43 -6.55
C LEU A 317 -4.03 -36.76 -5.96
N VAL A 318 -2.86 -37.06 -6.50
CA VAL A 318 -1.60 -36.42 -6.11
C VAL A 318 -0.99 -35.77 -7.33
N ALA A 319 -0.57 -34.51 -7.21
CA ALA A 319 0.00 -33.75 -8.32
C ALA A 319 1.14 -32.84 -7.86
N ASN A 320 1.77 -32.15 -8.81
CA ASN A 320 2.81 -31.15 -8.58
C ASN A 320 3.93 -31.63 -7.65
N ILE A 321 4.27 -32.92 -7.74
CA ILE A 321 5.35 -33.49 -6.93
C ILE A 321 6.67 -33.02 -7.53
N ASN A 322 7.43 -32.24 -6.78
CA ASN A 322 8.78 -31.85 -7.17
C ASN A 322 9.72 -31.94 -5.96
N ILE A 323 11.01 -32.12 -6.24
CA ILE A 323 12.06 -31.90 -5.27
C ILE A 323 12.74 -30.62 -5.71
N THR A 324 12.58 -29.57 -4.91
CA THR A 324 13.25 -28.31 -5.14
C THR A 324 14.49 -28.21 -4.27
N ALA A 325 15.51 -27.53 -4.76
CA ALA A 325 16.65 -27.16 -3.95
C ALA A 325 16.90 -25.68 -4.10
N PRO A 326 17.54 -25.08 -3.10
CA PRO A 326 18.09 -23.76 -3.25
C PRO A 326 18.97 -23.68 -4.52
N ASP A 327 18.65 -22.77 -5.46
CA ASP A 327 19.45 -22.47 -6.68
C ASP A 327 20.95 -22.67 -6.43
N PRO A 328 21.63 -23.61 -7.12
CA PRO A 328 23.05 -23.84 -6.94
C PRO A 328 23.90 -22.61 -7.25
N ASN A 329 23.39 -21.70 -8.10
CA ASN A 329 24.02 -20.44 -8.49
C ASN A 329 23.52 -19.24 -7.68
N GLY A 330 22.41 -19.41 -6.95
CA GLY A 330 21.88 -18.37 -6.08
C GLY A 330 22.80 -18.14 -4.89
N VAL A 331 22.74 -16.94 -4.33
CA VAL A 331 23.52 -16.61 -3.13
C VAL A 331 22.82 -17.28 -1.95
N ALA A 332 23.54 -18.17 -1.25
CA ALA A 332 22.99 -18.80 -0.05
C ALA A 332 22.64 -17.73 0.97
N LEU A 333 21.35 -17.67 1.33
CA LEU A 333 20.88 -16.84 2.44
C LEU A 333 21.68 -17.21 3.69
N PRO A 334 22.42 -16.28 4.32
CA PRO A 334 23.00 -16.55 5.62
C PRO A 334 21.87 -16.89 6.60
N ASN A 335 22.13 -17.76 7.59
CA ASN A 335 21.15 -18.11 8.62
C ASN A 335 20.43 -16.85 9.15
N VAL A 336 19.12 -16.95 9.40
CA VAL A 336 18.35 -15.89 10.06
C VAL A 336 19.00 -15.62 11.42
N VAL A 337 19.62 -14.45 11.57
CA VAL A 337 20.08 -13.99 12.87
C VAL A 337 19.44 -12.64 13.14
N ASN A 338 18.28 -12.69 13.78
CA ASN A 338 17.68 -11.51 14.42
C ASN A 338 18.61 -11.11 15.57
N THR A 339 19.49 -10.15 15.34
CA THR A 339 20.46 -9.70 16.36
C THR A 339 20.09 -8.38 16.99
N GLU A 340 19.30 -7.56 16.29
CA GLU A 340 18.90 -6.26 16.82
C GLU A 340 17.67 -6.37 17.71
N ASN A 341 17.89 -5.98 18.96
CA ASN A 341 16.86 -5.91 19.97
C ASN A 341 15.86 -4.80 19.63
N GLN A 342 14.60 -4.98 20.02
CA GLN A 342 13.54 -3.96 19.94
C GLN A 342 13.91 -2.61 20.58
N SER A 343 14.87 -2.60 21.51
CA SER A 343 15.43 -1.38 22.11
C SER A 343 16.53 -0.70 21.30
N ALA A 344 16.94 -1.25 20.16
CA ALA A 344 17.97 -0.70 19.28
C ALA A 344 17.39 -0.23 17.94
N VAL A 345 16.44 -0.98 17.37
CA VAL A 345 15.81 -0.68 16.07
C VAL A 345 14.94 0.58 16.07
N ALA A 346 14.72 1.18 14.90
CA ALA A 346 13.95 2.42 14.76
C ALA A 346 12.51 2.30 15.30
N PRO A 347 11.95 3.33 15.97
CA PRO A 347 10.55 3.34 16.37
C PRO A 347 9.58 3.07 15.21
N LEU A 348 8.62 2.16 15.36
CA LEU A 348 7.61 1.91 14.31
C LEU A 348 6.77 3.17 14.05
N LYS A 349 6.38 3.87 15.12
CA LYS A 349 5.68 5.15 15.05
C LYS A 349 6.48 6.32 14.45
N SER A 350 7.79 6.16 14.20
CA SER A 350 8.54 7.17 13.45
C SER A 350 8.18 7.19 11.96
N VAL A 351 7.68 6.06 11.45
CA VAL A 351 7.13 5.93 10.10
C VAL A 351 5.62 6.12 10.16
N TYR A 352 4.93 5.31 10.96
CA TYR A 352 3.47 5.27 11.00
C TYR A 352 2.93 6.10 12.16
N SER A 353 2.53 7.33 11.86
CA SER A 353 1.86 8.20 12.81
C SER A 353 0.91 9.16 12.09
N ARG A 354 -0.04 9.74 12.83
CA ARG A 354 -0.89 10.81 12.29
C ARG A 354 -0.12 12.07 11.90
N GLU A 355 1.06 12.29 12.48
CA GLU A 355 1.92 13.43 12.13
C GLU A 355 2.52 13.28 10.72
N ASN A 356 2.62 12.04 10.22
CA ASN A 356 3.09 11.72 8.88
C ASN A 356 1.92 11.45 7.91
N ASP A 357 0.71 11.94 8.21
CA ASP A 357 -0.53 11.67 7.45
C ASP A 357 -0.89 10.18 7.32
N LEU A 358 -0.46 9.37 8.30
CA LEU A 358 -0.76 7.95 8.40
C LEU A 358 -1.63 7.66 9.64
N PHE A 359 -1.67 6.40 10.04
CA PHE A 359 -2.46 5.90 11.16
C PHE A 359 -1.62 5.73 12.42
N MET A 360 -2.29 5.58 13.56
CA MET A 360 -1.61 5.30 14.83
C MET A 360 -1.21 3.83 14.92
N VAL A 361 0.01 3.56 15.38
CA VAL A 361 0.45 2.18 15.68
C VAL A 361 0.36 1.86 17.16
N GLY A 362 -0.15 0.67 17.46
CA GLY A 362 -0.44 0.24 18.81
C GLY A 362 0.00 -1.18 19.14
N SER A 363 -0.14 -1.52 20.41
CA SER A 363 0.11 -2.88 20.90
C SER A 363 -0.79 -3.22 22.09
N ILE A 364 -1.08 -4.50 22.28
CA ILE A 364 -1.70 -4.95 23.53
C ILE A 364 -0.67 -4.87 24.67
N GLY A 365 -1.11 -4.34 25.81
CA GLY A 365 -0.30 -4.30 27.02
C GLY A 365 -0.98 -3.62 28.20
N THR A 366 -0.80 -4.20 29.39
CA THR A 366 -1.34 -3.72 30.67
C THR A 366 -0.39 -2.73 31.36
N GLY A 367 -0.93 -1.73 32.06
CA GLY A 367 -0.15 -0.86 32.95
C GLY A 367 0.76 0.17 32.24
N PRO A 368 1.76 0.73 32.96
CA PRO A 368 2.55 1.87 32.49
C PRO A 368 3.23 1.66 31.14
N VAL A 369 3.22 2.70 30.29
CA VAL A 369 3.83 2.72 28.97
C VAL A 369 5.31 3.12 29.10
N THR A 370 6.20 2.13 29.07
CA THR A 370 7.65 2.32 29.20
C THR A 370 8.43 1.46 28.20
N GLY A 371 9.73 1.73 28.03
CA GLY A 371 10.62 0.93 27.19
C GLY A 371 10.12 0.78 25.75
N THR A 372 10.03 -0.46 25.26
CA THR A 372 9.58 -0.77 23.90
C THR A 372 8.18 -0.24 23.60
N ARG A 373 7.25 -0.32 24.56
CA ARG A 373 5.88 0.19 24.38
C ARG A 373 5.89 1.69 24.09
N ALA A 374 6.62 2.45 24.91
CA ALA A 374 6.80 3.88 24.73
C ALA A 374 7.57 4.23 23.45
N ARG A 375 8.54 3.40 23.05
CA ARG A 375 9.36 3.62 21.86
C ARG A 375 8.58 3.40 20.58
N HIS A 376 7.85 2.30 20.44
CA HIS A 376 7.28 1.90 19.14
C HIS A 376 5.83 2.33 18.94
N TYR A 377 5.06 2.51 20.01
CA TYR A 377 3.61 2.59 19.94
C TYR A 377 3.06 3.85 20.62
N GLU A 378 1.81 4.18 20.29
CA GLU A 378 1.07 5.30 20.87
C GLU A 378 -0.33 4.93 21.39
N ILE A 379 -0.93 3.85 20.90
CA ILE A 379 -2.25 3.37 21.33
C ILE A 379 -2.18 1.95 21.91
N PHE A 380 -2.96 1.67 22.96
CA PHE A 380 -2.87 0.41 23.71
C PHE A 380 -4.23 -0.18 24.07
N VAL A 381 -4.27 -1.51 24.14
CA VAL A 381 -5.41 -2.28 24.65
C VAL A 381 -4.98 -3.04 25.89
N ASP A 382 -5.76 -2.98 26.97
CA ASP A 382 -5.53 -3.78 28.18
C ASP A 382 -6.22 -5.15 28.10
N GLY A 383 -5.90 -5.89 27.04
CA GLY A 383 -6.29 -7.28 26.78
C GLY A 383 -7.68 -7.67 27.28
N ASN A 384 -7.73 -8.51 28.32
CA ASN A 384 -8.96 -9.16 28.79
C ASN A 384 -9.76 -8.37 29.84
N ASN A 385 -9.26 -7.22 30.32
CA ASN A 385 -9.72 -6.65 31.58
C ASN A 385 -11.04 -5.87 31.49
N LEU A 386 -11.47 -5.43 30.29
CA LEU A 386 -12.75 -4.74 30.10
C LEU A 386 -13.90 -5.65 29.68
N LYS A 387 -13.64 -6.95 29.45
CA LYS A 387 -14.66 -7.94 29.11
C LYS A 387 -15.72 -8.07 30.21
N ALA A 388 -16.97 -8.37 29.83
CA ALA A 388 -18.12 -8.34 30.73
C ALA A 388 -17.99 -9.25 31.98
N ASP A 389 -17.35 -10.41 31.88
CA ASP A 389 -17.11 -11.30 33.04
C ASP A 389 -16.22 -10.64 34.10
N ALA A 390 -15.23 -9.85 33.67
CA ALA A 390 -14.38 -9.09 34.57
C ALA A 390 -15.07 -7.83 35.11
N THR A 391 -15.83 -7.12 34.27
CA THR A 391 -16.37 -5.80 34.60
C THR A 391 -17.73 -5.82 35.27
N HIS A 392 -18.55 -6.83 35.03
CA HIS A 392 -19.91 -6.96 35.56
C HIS A 392 -20.18 -8.36 36.15
N PRO A 393 -19.32 -8.85 37.08
CA PRO A 393 -19.36 -10.24 37.54
C PRO A 393 -20.64 -10.62 38.32
N ARG A 394 -21.40 -9.63 38.79
CA ARG A 394 -22.55 -9.81 39.70
C ARG A 394 -23.79 -9.19 39.09
N GLY A 395 -24.92 -9.91 39.11
CA GLY A 395 -26.16 -9.41 38.51
C GLY A 395 -27.10 -8.72 39.51
N PRO A 396 -28.05 -7.91 39.02
CA PRO A 396 -28.97 -7.14 39.85
C PRO A 396 -30.10 -7.98 40.43
N ASN A 397 -30.48 -7.73 41.68
CA ASN A 397 -31.52 -8.46 42.40
C ASN A 397 -32.95 -8.21 41.90
N TRP A 398 -33.19 -7.17 41.09
CA TRP A 398 -34.48 -6.92 40.44
C TRP A 398 -34.66 -7.71 39.15
N LEU A 399 -33.60 -8.27 38.58
CA LEU A 399 -33.70 -9.08 37.38
C LEU A 399 -34.39 -10.40 37.70
N LYS A 400 -35.55 -10.63 37.08
CA LYS A 400 -36.39 -11.82 37.30
C LYS A 400 -36.72 -12.49 35.97
N SER A 401 -37.03 -13.79 36.05
CA SER A 401 -37.63 -14.51 34.94
C SER A 401 -39.03 -13.96 34.63
N VAL A 402 -39.59 -14.35 33.49
CA VAL A 402 -41.01 -14.09 33.14
C VAL A 402 -42.01 -14.63 34.16
N THR A 403 -41.60 -15.59 35.01
CA THR A 403 -42.42 -16.14 36.10
C THR A 403 -42.18 -15.46 37.46
N GLY A 404 -41.33 -14.43 37.50
CA GLY A 404 -40.97 -13.70 38.72
C GLY A 404 -39.89 -14.36 39.58
N ALA A 405 -39.28 -15.47 39.12
CA ALA A 405 -38.23 -16.16 39.85
C ALA A 405 -36.89 -15.38 39.78
N PRO A 406 -36.07 -15.39 40.84
CA PRO A 406 -34.73 -14.80 40.80
C PRO A 406 -33.81 -15.56 39.83
N LEU A 407 -32.92 -14.83 39.17
CA LEU A 407 -31.85 -15.42 38.35
C LEU A 407 -30.66 -15.83 39.23
N ASN A 408 -30.04 -16.97 38.92
CA ASN A 408 -28.85 -17.41 39.64
C ASN A 408 -27.68 -16.43 39.39
N GLY A 409 -27.00 -16.00 40.45
CA GLY A 409 -25.93 -14.98 40.39
C GLY A 409 -26.43 -13.52 40.29
N ALA A 410 -27.74 -13.29 40.18
CA ALA A 410 -28.35 -11.96 40.12
C ALA A 410 -29.00 -11.57 41.46
N THR A 411 -28.17 -11.35 42.48
CA THR A 411 -28.60 -11.11 43.86
C THR A 411 -28.11 -9.78 44.45
N THR A 412 -27.41 -8.97 43.66
CA THR A 412 -26.75 -7.76 44.14
C THR A 412 -27.70 -6.57 44.09
N THR A 413 -27.60 -5.67 45.07
CA THR A 413 -28.31 -4.39 45.02
C THR A 413 -27.80 -3.57 43.84
N PRO A 414 -28.67 -2.99 43.00
CA PRO A 414 -28.24 -2.29 41.79
C PRO A 414 -27.28 -1.13 42.08
N GLY A 415 -26.28 -0.96 41.22
CA GLY A 415 -25.36 0.15 41.23
C GLY A 415 -23.89 -0.29 41.15
N ALA A 416 -22.97 0.60 41.56
CA ALA A 416 -21.52 0.36 41.43
C ALA A 416 -21.03 -0.93 42.11
N ALA A 417 -21.77 -1.46 43.09
CA ALA A 417 -21.47 -2.72 43.75
C ALA A 417 -21.58 -3.96 42.85
N GLU A 418 -22.22 -3.86 41.68
CA GLU A 418 -22.29 -4.93 40.69
C GLU A 418 -20.96 -5.08 39.92
N TYR A 419 -20.23 -3.97 39.77
CA TYR A 419 -19.13 -3.83 38.82
C TYR A 419 -17.74 -3.95 39.45
N ASN A 420 -16.74 -4.22 38.62
CA ASN A 420 -15.32 -4.14 38.94
C ASN A 420 -14.59 -3.47 37.78
N PHE A 421 -13.66 -2.57 38.03
CA PHE A 421 -13.03 -1.78 36.97
C PHE A 421 -11.50 -1.89 37.02
N PRO A 422 -10.82 -2.12 35.88
CA PRO A 422 -9.36 -2.11 35.81
C PRO A 422 -8.78 -0.69 35.81
N THR A 423 -9.23 0.16 36.74
CA THR A 423 -8.95 1.60 36.78
C THR A 423 -7.45 1.90 36.78
N SER A 424 -6.68 1.17 37.61
CA SER A 424 -5.24 1.40 37.77
C SER A 424 -4.45 1.14 36.49
N SER A 425 -4.87 0.20 35.66
CA SER A 425 -4.18 -0.16 34.42
C SER A 425 -4.31 0.95 33.38
N TYR A 426 -5.54 1.38 33.08
CA TYR A 426 -5.77 2.45 32.11
C TYR A 426 -5.32 3.82 32.64
N GLN A 427 -5.41 4.05 33.95
CA GLN A 427 -4.85 5.25 34.56
C GLN A 427 -3.34 5.30 34.37
N ALA A 428 -2.64 4.17 34.56
CA ALA A 428 -1.20 4.11 34.34
C ALA A 428 -0.83 4.38 32.87
N ILE A 429 -1.63 3.96 31.89
CA ILE A 429 -1.40 4.29 30.47
C ILE A 429 -1.52 5.80 30.25
N ARG A 430 -2.63 6.41 30.69
CA ARG A 430 -2.87 7.87 30.60
C ARG A 430 -1.73 8.68 31.24
N ASP A 431 -1.27 8.25 32.41
CA ASP A 431 -0.30 8.99 33.23
C ASP A 431 1.16 8.74 32.83
N SER A 432 1.44 7.89 31.83
CA SER A 432 2.82 7.54 31.43
C SER A 432 3.49 8.57 30.50
N GLY A 433 2.75 9.56 29.99
CA GLY A 433 3.24 10.54 29.04
C GLY A 433 2.64 11.93 29.26
N ALA A 434 2.91 12.85 28.35
CA ALA A 434 2.18 14.12 28.29
C ALA A 434 0.67 13.84 28.07
N PRO A 435 -0.24 14.72 28.56
CA PRO A 435 -1.67 14.54 28.34
C PRO A 435 -1.99 14.31 26.85
N GLY A 436 -2.66 13.19 26.55
CA GLY A 436 -3.03 12.79 25.18
C GLY A 436 -1.94 12.07 24.38
N GLN A 437 -0.71 11.96 24.90
CA GLN A 437 0.39 11.28 24.21
C GLN A 437 0.12 9.78 24.00
N TYR A 438 -0.41 9.10 25.02
CA TYR A 438 -0.76 7.69 24.95
C TYR A 438 -2.26 7.51 25.02
N LYS A 439 -2.77 6.73 24.07
CA LYS A 439 -4.20 6.52 23.86
C LYS A 439 -4.58 5.10 24.26
N SER A 440 -5.85 4.89 24.55
CA SER A 440 -6.40 3.58 24.85
C SER A 440 -7.52 3.24 23.89
N HIS A 441 -7.52 1.99 23.42
CA HIS A 441 -8.64 1.36 22.75
C HIS A 441 -9.27 0.36 23.74
N ALA A 442 -10.57 0.51 24.00
CA ALA A 442 -11.28 -0.32 24.97
C ALA A 442 -11.90 -1.55 24.31
N HIS A 443 -11.65 -2.73 24.90
CA HIS A 443 -12.14 -4.01 24.40
C HIS A 443 -12.70 -4.84 25.56
N VAL A 444 -14.00 -5.08 25.71
CA VAL A 444 -15.17 -4.79 24.85
C VAL A 444 -16.42 -4.70 25.76
N LEU A 445 -17.45 -3.93 25.39
CA LEU A 445 -18.71 -3.87 26.16
C LEU A 445 -19.56 -5.15 26.06
N ALA A 446 -19.82 -5.64 24.85
CA ALA A 446 -20.67 -6.78 24.59
C ALA A 446 -19.97 -7.81 23.68
N TRP A 447 -19.96 -9.07 24.12
CA TRP A 447 -19.36 -10.17 23.38
C TRP A 447 -19.98 -11.49 23.79
N TYR A 448 -20.23 -12.41 22.86
CA TYR A 448 -20.86 -13.70 23.15
C TYR A 448 -20.03 -14.59 24.10
N ASN A 449 -18.72 -14.38 24.14
CA ASN A 449 -17.79 -15.10 24.99
C ASN A 449 -17.35 -14.24 26.20
N GLN A 450 -16.81 -14.89 27.24
CA GLN A 450 -16.32 -14.22 28.46
C GLN A 450 -17.32 -13.22 29.05
N ALA A 451 -18.57 -13.68 29.16
CA ALA A 451 -19.64 -13.01 29.90
C ALA A 451 -20.02 -13.80 31.16
N PRO A 452 -20.45 -13.11 32.23
CA PRO A 452 -20.70 -13.74 33.51
C PRO A 452 -21.88 -14.72 33.40
N ALA A 453 -21.83 -15.79 34.19
CA ALA A 453 -22.82 -16.88 34.10
C ALA A 453 -24.27 -16.39 34.23
N TRP A 454 -24.50 -15.33 35.01
CA TRP A 454 -25.83 -14.79 35.21
C TRP A 454 -26.40 -14.11 33.96
N MET A 455 -25.56 -13.51 33.09
CA MET A 455 -25.97 -12.97 31.79
C MET A 455 -26.21 -14.11 30.80
N ARG A 456 -25.30 -15.10 30.75
CA ARG A 456 -25.36 -16.20 29.77
C ARG A 456 -26.63 -17.06 29.84
N GLN A 457 -27.31 -17.08 31.00
CA GLN A 457 -28.59 -17.79 31.16
C GLN A 457 -29.78 -17.05 30.52
N ILE A 458 -29.68 -15.74 30.25
CA ILE A 458 -30.80 -14.93 29.76
C ILE A 458 -31.14 -15.31 28.32
N VAL A 459 -32.42 -15.51 28.03
CA VAL A 459 -32.95 -15.75 26.68
C VAL A 459 -34.26 -14.96 26.44
N PRO A 460 -34.69 -14.75 25.18
CA PRO A 460 -35.95 -14.06 24.88
C PRO A 460 -37.16 -14.69 25.58
N ALA A 461 -38.12 -13.86 25.98
CA ALA A 461 -39.33 -14.29 26.68
C ALA A 461 -40.22 -15.24 25.84
N ASN A 462 -40.23 -15.03 24.52
CA ASN A 462 -41.02 -15.77 23.55
C ASN A 462 -40.33 -17.05 23.02
N LEU A 463 -39.10 -17.32 23.45
CA LEU A 463 -38.33 -18.44 22.96
C LEU A 463 -38.92 -19.78 23.45
N THR A 464 -39.04 -20.74 22.53
CA THR A 464 -39.63 -22.06 22.85
C THR A 464 -38.70 -22.90 23.73
N SER A 465 -39.26 -23.59 24.74
CA SER A 465 -38.48 -24.50 25.61
C SER A 465 -37.85 -25.64 24.80
N GLY A 466 -36.57 -25.93 25.02
CA GLY A 466 -35.83 -26.97 24.29
C GLY A 466 -35.31 -26.54 22.91
N TYR A 467 -35.26 -25.23 22.63
CA TYR A 467 -34.73 -24.69 21.39
C TYR A 467 -33.25 -25.04 21.18
N ASN A 468 -32.93 -25.66 20.03
CA ASN A 468 -31.57 -26.12 19.66
C ASN A 468 -31.00 -25.37 18.44
N GLY A 469 -31.57 -24.22 18.05
CA GLY A 469 -31.20 -23.48 16.84
C GLY A 469 -32.08 -23.78 15.61
N THR A 470 -32.13 -22.82 14.68
CA THR A 470 -32.73 -22.95 13.34
C THR A 470 -31.79 -22.35 12.29
N ALA A 471 -32.15 -22.45 11.00
CA ALA A 471 -31.42 -21.75 9.94
C ALA A 471 -31.48 -20.22 10.11
N ASN A 472 -32.61 -19.71 10.61
CA ASN A 472 -32.89 -18.28 10.74
C ASN A 472 -32.44 -17.70 12.08
N PHE A 473 -32.43 -18.52 13.13
CA PHE A 473 -32.03 -18.11 14.48
C PHE A 473 -31.01 -19.13 15.03
N TYR A 474 -29.73 -18.91 14.74
CA TYR A 474 -28.65 -19.69 15.34
C TYR A 474 -28.30 -19.15 16.72
N GLY A 475 -27.88 -20.03 17.62
CA GLY A 475 -27.38 -19.65 18.93
C GLY A 475 -28.40 -19.94 20.03
N LEU A 476 -28.07 -20.92 20.88
CA LEU A 476 -28.37 -20.88 22.31
C LEU A 476 -27.31 -21.68 23.07
N GLY A 477 -26.30 -20.96 23.59
CA GLY A 477 -25.40 -21.45 24.63
C GLY A 477 -24.34 -22.47 24.21
N ASN A 478 -23.15 -21.98 23.83
CA ASN A 478 -21.94 -22.75 24.11
C ASN A 478 -21.79 -22.89 25.64
N GLY A 479 -22.06 -24.07 26.17
CA GLY A 479 -21.78 -24.42 27.57
C GLY A 479 -22.73 -23.79 28.61
N VAL A 480 -24.00 -23.55 28.27
CA VAL A 480 -25.02 -23.11 29.24
C VAL A 480 -26.01 -24.24 29.49
N THR A 481 -26.03 -24.81 30.69
CA THR A 481 -26.92 -25.92 31.07
C THR A 481 -28.30 -25.46 31.53
N THR A 482 -28.53 -24.15 31.69
CA THR A 482 -29.79 -23.59 32.18
C THR A 482 -30.08 -22.25 31.50
N THR A 483 -31.23 -22.14 30.83
CA THR A 483 -31.73 -20.90 30.21
C THR A 483 -32.93 -20.37 31.00
N VAL A 484 -33.04 -19.04 31.10
CA VAL A 484 -34.07 -18.33 31.85
C VAL A 484 -34.68 -17.26 30.93
N PRO A 485 -35.95 -17.41 30.53
CA PRO A 485 -36.64 -16.39 29.75
C PRO A 485 -36.83 -15.12 30.58
N VAL A 486 -36.43 -13.98 30.01
CA VAL A 486 -36.51 -12.65 30.65
C VAL A 486 -37.28 -11.71 29.74
N ASP A 487 -38.06 -10.81 30.33
CA ASP A 487 -38.77 -9.76 29.62
C ASP A 487 -37.80 -8.82 28.88
N LYS A 488 -38.13 -8.45 27.64
CA LYS A 488 -37.25 -7.65 26.79
C LYS A 488 -36.86 -6.30 27.39
N GLU A 489 -37.75 -5.65 28.13
CA GLU A 489 -37.48 -4.35 28.76
C GLU A 489 -36.52 -4.51 29.95
N MET A 490 -36.58 -5.65 30.66
CA MET A 490 -35.58 -5.99 31.67
C MET A 490 -34.21 -6.23 31.05
N ALA A 491 -34.13 -6.97 29.94
CA ALA A 491 -32.87 -7.20 29.23
C ALA A 491 -32.26 -5.88 28.71
N ARG A 492 -33.09 -5.01 28.10
CA ARG A 492 -32.70 -3.66 27.67
C ARG A 492 -32.15 -2.83 28.82
N ARG A 493 -32.83 -2.82 29.97
CA ARG A 493 -32.39 -2.10 31.17
C ARG A 493 -31.05 -2.59 31.70
N VAL A 494 -30.82 -3.91 31.72
CA VAL A 494 -29.53 -4.48 32.14
C VAL A 494 -28.41 -3.98 31.23
N GLN A 495 -28.61 -4.05 29.91
CA GLN A 495 -27.57 -3.65 28.95
C GLN A 495 -27.34 -2.13 28.91
N PHE A 496 -28.39 -1.33 29.09
CA PHE A 496 -28.26 0.11 29.27
C PHE A 496 -27.42 0.43 30.52
N ASN A 497 -27.75 -0.16 31.67
CA ASN A 497 -26.98 0.04 32.90
C ASN A 497 -25.53 -0.41 32.75
N HIS A 498 -25.28 -1.58 32.17
CA HIS A 498 -23.92 -2.07 31.89
C HIS A 498 -23.11 -1.06 31.08
N THR A 499 -23.65 -0.58 29.96
CA THR A 499 -23.01 0.41 29.09
C THR A 499 -22.71 1.70 29.86
N MET A 500 -23.68 2.23 30.60
CA MET A 500 -23.52 3.46 31.36
C MET A 500 -22.47 3.33 32.47
N TYR A 501 -22.53 2.28 33.28
CA TYR A 501 -21.58 2.08 34.38
C TYR A 501 -20.16 1.85 33.89
N VAL A 502 -19.98 1.00 32.88
CA VAL A 502 -18.64 0.69 32.37
C VAL A 502 -18.01 1.89 31.68
N MET A 503 -18.71 2.55 30.75
CA MET A 503 -18.12 3.69 30.04
C MET A 503 -17.96 4.91 30.95
N ARG A 504 -18.99 5.30 31.72
CA ARG A 504 -18.94 6.52 32.55
C ARG A 504 -18.00 6.39 33.74
N HIS A 505 -17.69 5.17 34.19
CA HIS A 505 -16.63 4.97 35.16
C HIS A 505 -15.31 5.61 34.70
N PHE A 506 -14.98 5.46 33.41
CA PHE A 506 -13.74 6.01 32.87
C PHE A 506 -13.90 7.45 32.38
N LEU A 507 -15.01 7.75 31.70
CA LEU A 507 -15.22 8.99 30.96
C LEU A 507 -15.74 10.16 31.82
N THR A 508 -16.07 9.94 33.09
CA THR A 508 -16.60 10.98 33.99
C THR A 508 -15.88 10.97 35.35
N THR A 509 -16.08 11.99 36.17
CA THR A 509 -15.60 12.06 37.58
C THR A 509 -16.67 11.71 38.60
N ASP A 510 -17.85 11.27 38.16
CA ASP A 510 -19.02 11.08 39.01
C ASP A 510 -18.91 9.80 39.85
N THR A 511 -18.98 9.99 41.17
CA THR A 511 -18.90 8.93 42.18
C THR A 511 -19.99 7.86 42.03
N LYS A 512 -21.13 8.19 41.39
CA LYS A 512 -22.20 7.22 41.10
C LYS A 512 -21.69 6.04 40.27
N TYR A 513 -20.79 6.28 39.33
CA TYR A 513 -20.21 5.26 38.45
C TYR A 513 -18.89 4.68 39.02
N GLY A 514 -18.64 4.86 40.32
CA GLY A 514 -17.41 4.41 40.98
C GLY A 514 -16.16 5.20 40.58
N SER A 515 -16.33 6.42 40.05
CA SER A 515 -15.24 7.34 39.69
C SER A 515 -14.96 8.36 40.82
N SER A 516 -14.03 9.29 40.59
CA SER A 516 -13.77 10.43 41.48
C SER A 516 -13.12 11.61 40.76
N GLU A 517 -13.27 12.82 41.30
CA GLU A 517 -12.54 14.02 40.85
C GLU A 517 -11.02 13.85 40.98
N SER A 518 -10.55 13.21 42.06
CA SER A 518 -9.12 13.00 42.31
C SER A 518 -8.45 12.06 41.29
N ARG A 519 -9.22 11.14 40.70
CA ARG A 519 -8.77 10.24 39.63
C ARG A 519 -8.68 10.99 38.29
N GLY A 520 -9.57 11.95 38.08
CA GLY A 520 -9.79 12.61 36.79
C GLY A 520 -10.40 11.66 35.75
N VAL A 521 -10.65 12.17 34.54
CA VAL A 521 -11.15 11.38 33.40
C VAL A 521 -10.02 10.55 32.80
N ILE A 522 -10.34 9.33 32.35
CA ILE A 522 -9.44 8.47 31.56
C ILE A 522 -10.01 8.41 30.14
N PRO A 523 -9.49 9.22 29.20
CA PRO A 523 -10.03 9.27 27.86
C PRO A 523 -9.67 8.01 27.07
N PHE A 524 -10.63 7.53 26.29
CA PHE A 524 -10.44 6.47 25.30
C PHE A 524 -10.49 7.08 23.91
N ASN A 525 -9.66 6.58 22.99
CA ASN A 525 -9.69 6.97 21.59
C ASN A 525 -10.83 6.26 20.84
N SER A 526 -11.02 4.98 21.14
CA SER A 526 -12.03 4.12 20.53
C SER A 526 -12.47 3.01 21.49
N TRP A 527 -13.63 2.43 21.23
CA TRP A 527 -14.25 1.43 22.09
C TRP A 527 -15.01 0.38 21.27
N ASP A 528 -14.63 -0.88 21.40
CA ASP A 528 -15.41 -2.00 20.87
C ASP A 528 -16.72 -2.15 21.66
N VAL A 529 -17.82 -1.72 21.04
CA VAL A 529 -19.15 -1.82 21.64
C VAL A 529 -19.67 -3.25 21.53
N LEU A 530 -19.49 -3.86 20.35
CA LEU A 530 -19.92 -5.22 20.06
C LEU A 530 -18.79 -5.96 19.33
N ASN A 531 -18.51 -7.18 19.79
CA ASN A 531 -17.47 -8.03 19.21
C ASN A 531 -18.06 -9.34 18.66
N GLU A 532 -17.63 -9.73 17.46
CA GLU A 532 -17.77 -11.07 16.85
C GLU A 532 -19.21 -11.60 16.68
N GLU A 533 -20.16 -10.75 16.30
CA GLU A 533 -21.56 -11.14 16.21
C GLU A 533 -21.90 -11.85 14.90
N VAL A 534 -21.16 -11.60 13.79
CA VAL A 534 -21.37 -12.30 12.52
C VAL A 534 -20.72 -13.69 12.58
N HIS A 535 -21.49 -14.71 12.24
CA HIS A 535 -21.07 -16.11 12.27
C HIS A 535 -20.07 -16.42 11.15
N GLU A 536 -19.02 -17.18 11.48
CA GLU A 536 -17.91 -17.58 10.61
C GLU A 536 -18.27 -18.42 9.38
N SER A 537 -19.49 -18.98 9.28
CA SER A 537 -19.87 -19.86 8.15
C SER A 537 -21.25 -19.60 7.55
N ARG A 538 -22.02 -18.63 8.08
CA ARG A 538 -23.40 -18.34 7.64
C ARG A 538 -23.49 -17.08 6.81
N HIS A 539 -22.54 -16.92 5.91
CA HIS A 539 -22.44 -15.79 5.00
C HIS A 539 -22.45 -16.30 3.55
N SER A 540 -22.73 -15.42 2.59
CA SER A 540 -22.82 -15.80 1.18
C SER A 540 -22.01 -14.83 0.33
N GLU A 541 -21.34 -15.37 -0.70
CA GLU A 541 -20.74 -14.55 -1.78
C GLU A 541 -21.83 -14.00 -2.69
N TYR A 542 -23.00 -14.64 -2.71
CA TYR A 542 -24.14 -14.14 -3.44
C TYR A 542 -24.70 -12.92 -2.72
N ILE A 543 -24.68 -11.81 -3.44
CA ILE A 543 -25.33 -10.57 -3.03
C ILE A 543 -26.78 -10.86 -2.66
N PRO A 544 -27.18 -10.57 -1.42
CA PRO A 544 -28.55 -10.79 -1.03
C PRO A 544 -29.50 -9.90 -1.82
N LYS A 545 -30.54 -10.50 -2.44
CA LYS A 545 -31.66 -9.72 -3.00
C LYS A 545 -32.43 -8.94 -1.93
N ASN A 546 -32.29 -9.34 -0.67
CA ASN A 546 -32.88 -8.71 0.50
C ASN A 546 -31.77 -8.11 1.37
N ALA A 547 -31.80 -6.78 1.54
CA ALA A 547 -30.83 -6.07 2.37
C ALA A 547 -30.80 -6.57 3.83
N ASN A 548 -31.89 -7.13 4.35
CA ASN A 548 -32.00 -7.62 5.73
C ASN A 548 -31.37 -9.01 5.95
N SER A 549 -30.88 -9.69 4.89
CA SER A 549 -30.45 -11.08 5.03
C SER A 549 -29.29 -11.28 5.99
N TRP A 550 -28.46 -10.24 6.22
CA TRP A 550 -27.33 -10.30 7.15
C TRP A 550 -27.78 -10.66 8.58
N ARG A 551 -29.03 -10.38 8.95
CA ARG A 551 -29.58 -10.74 10.27
C ARG A 551 -29.60 -12.26 10.49
N THR A 552 -29.77 -13.06 9.43
CA THR A 552 -29.72 -14.53 9.51
C THR A 552 -28.29 -15.08 9.67
N SER A 553 -27.28 -14.22 9.47
CA SER A 553 -25.86 -14.54 9.58
C SER A 553 -25.31 -14.30 10.98
N LEU A 554 -26.12 -13.82 11.93
CA LEU A 554 -25.70 -13.50 13.29
C LEU A 554 -25.62 -14.77 14.17
N LYS A 555 -24.75 -14.72 15.18
CA LYS A 555 -24.64 -15.73 16.23
C LYS A 555 -25.77 -15.67 17.25
N HIS A 556 -26.52 -14.57 17.28
CA HIS A 556 -27.56 -14.21 18.26
C HIS A 556 -27.14 -14.49 19.70
N THR A 557 -26.16 -13.72 20.17
CA THR A 557 -25.70 -13.79 21.55
C THR A 557 -26.88 -13.79 22.55
N ASN A 558 -27.03 -14.87 23.33
CA ASN A 558 -28.23 -15.19 24.12
C ASN A 558 -28.87 -14.00 24.86
N TRP A 559 -28.09 -13.21 25.59
CA TRP A 559 -28.62 -12.11 26.41
C TRP A 559 -28.79 -10.81 25.63
N LEU A 560 -28.11 -10.65 24.49
CA LEU A 560 -28.29 -9.49 23.61
C LEU A 560 -29.59 -9.65 22.82
N VAL A 561 -29.84 -10.85 22.32
CA VAL A 561 -31.04 -11.10 21.52
C VAL A 561 -32.33 -10.98 22.33
N ALA A 562 -32.29 -11.25 23.63
CA ALA A 562 -33.38 -10.98 24.57
C ALA A 562 -33.81 -9.49 24.61
N MET A 563 -32.99 -8.55 24.12
CA MET A 563 -33.39 -7.15 23.99
C MET A 563 -34.36 -6.89 22.82
N SER A 564 -34.46 -7.82 21.86
CA SER A 564 -35.17 -7.59 20.59
C SER A 564 -36.18 -8.69 20.23
N ASP A 565 -36.19 -9.80 20.98
CA ASP A 565 -37.00 -10.99 20.70
C ASP A 565 -36.83 -11.55 19.26
N ASP A 566 -35.67 -11.22 18.63
CA ASP A 566 -35.20 -11.57 17.27
C ASP A 566 -36.26 -11.60 16.16
N GLN A 567 -37.02 -10.52 16.04
CA GLN A 567 -37.82 -10.29 14.85
C GLN A 567 -36.91 -9.98 13.65
N ILE A 568 -36.52 -10.99 12.86
CA ILE A 568 -35.61 -10.86 11.70
C ILE A 568 -36.10 -9.80 10.72
N ASP A 569 -37.41 -9.68 10.48
CA ASP A 569 -38.01 -8.67 9.61
C ASP A 569 -38.59 -7.47 10.39
N GLY A 570 -38.25 -7.34 11.68
CA GLY A 570 -38.70 -6.27 12.55
C GLY A 570 -37.99 -4.93 12.29
N ASP A 571 -38.45 -3.89 12.99
CA ASP A 571 -37.83 -2.56 12.94
C ASP A 571 -36.35 -2.63 13.36
N ILE A 572 -35.46 -2.13 12.49
CA ILE A 572 -34.03 -2.11 12.74
C ILE A 572 -33.67 -1.27 13.98
N ARG A 573 -34.46 -0.25 14.31
CA ARG A 573 -34.22 0.60 15.49
C ARG A 573 -34.50 -0.11 16.81
N GLU A 574 -35.23 -1.22 16.77
CA GLU A 574 -35.49 -2.09 17.92
C GLU A 574 -34.50 -3.27 18.01
N HIS A 575 -33.63 -3.42 17.01
CA HIS A 575 -32.62 -4.48 16.98
C HIS A 575 -31.54 -4.25 18.05
N TYR A 576 -31.07 -5.33 18.68
CA TYR A 576 -30.15 -5.22 19.82
C TYR A 576 -28.83 -4.52 19.48
N ILE A 577 -28.29 -4.73 18.27
CA ILE A 577 -27.07 -4.03 17.82
C ILE A 577 -27.30 -2.53 17.76
N TYR A 578 -28.43 -2.09 17.18
CA TYR A 578 -28.76 -0.66 17.11
C TYR A 578 -28.86 -0.04 18.50
N LEU A 579 -29.57 -0.72 19.40
CA LEU A 579 -29.75 -0.27 20.78
C LEU A 579 -28.43 -0.20 21.56
N LEU A 580 -27.54 -1.20 21.42
CA LEU A 580 -26.23 -1.19 22.09
C LEU A 580 -25.40 0.04 21.71
N PHE A 581 -25.29 0.34 20.42
CA PHE A 581 -24.56 1.52 19.98
C PHE A 581 -25.26 2.81 20.39
N LYS A 582 -26.59 2.88 20.31
CA LYS A 582 -27.36 4.03 20.83
C LYS A 582 -27.09 4.28 22.32
N TYR A 583 -26.96 3.22 23.11
CA TYR A 583 -26.64 3.34 24.54
C TYR A 583 -25.22 3.87 24.74
N ALA A 584 -24.27 3.41 23.93
CA ALA A 584 -22.88 3.88 23.99
C ALA A 584 -22.76 5.37 23.61
N HIS A 585 -23.52 5.85 22.64
CA HIS A 585 -23.63 7.28 22.34
C HIS A 585 -24.16 8.10 23.53
N ILE A 586 -25.17 7.62 24.25
CA ILE A 586 -25.71 8.28 25.46
C ILE A 586 -24.70 8.23 26.63
N ALA A 587 -23.89 7.16 26.69
CA ALA A 587 -22.86 6.99 27.70
C ALA A 587 -21.64 7.90 27.47
N ALA A 588 -21.31 8.19 26.21
CA ALA A 588 -20.25 9.08 25.79
C ALA A 588 -20.78 10.19 24.85
N PRO A 589 -21.57 11.15 25.39
CA PRO A 589 -22.24 12.15 24.56
C PRO A 589 -21.26 13.24 24.10
N ASN A 590 -21.43 13.69 22.86
CA ASN A 590 -20.96 15.01 22.43
C ASN A 590 -22.06 16.07 22.73
N ALA A 591 -21.78 17.34 22.44
CA ALA A 591 -22.74 18.42 22.66
C ALA A 591 -24.07 18.25 21.92
N ARG A 592 -24.06 17.68 20.70
CA ARG A 592 -25.27 17.43 19.91
C ARG A 592 -26.12 16.31 20.51
N MET A 593 -25.50 15.21 20.93
CA MET A 593 -26.17 14.12 21.65
C MET A 593 -26.82 14.63 22.93
N ALA A 594 -26.12 15.47 23.69
CA ALA A 594 -26.65 16.02 24.93
C ALA A 594 -27.88 16.92 24.68
N ALA A 595 -27.84 17.78 23.66
CA ALA A 595 -28.98 18.57 23.22
C ALA A 595 -30.15 17.71 22.73
N ALA A 596 -29.88 16.68 21.91
CA ALA A 596 -30.90 15.79 21.37
C ALA A 596 -31.55 14.93 22.46
N TYR A 597 -30.77 14.40 23.41
CA TYR A 597 -31.27 13.67 24.58
C TYR A 597 -32.22 14.54 25.40
N LYS A 598 -31.83 15.79 25.67
CA LYS A 598 -32.66 16.75 26.41
C LYS A 598 -33.95 17.07 25.70
N ALA A 599 -33.90 17.32 24.39
CA ALA A 599 -35.07 17.65 23.58
C ALA A 599 -36.09 16.51 23.53
N ASN A 600 -35.63 15.25 23.55
CA ASN A 600 -36.47 14.06 23.43
C ASN A 600 -36.66 13.30 24.75
N TYR A 601 -36.23 13.86 25.89
CA TYR A 601 -36.20 13.18 27.19
C TYR A 601 -37.57 12.62 27.61
N ALA A 602 -38.65 13.34 27.33
CA ALA A 602 -40.00 12.94 27.69
C ALA A 602 -40.38 11.59 27.04
N ASP A 603 -39.96 11.39 25.79
CA ASP A 603 -40.30 10.26 24.93
C ASP A 603 -39.35 9.06 25.10
N LEU A 604 -38.26 9.21 25.86
CA LEU A 604 -37.36 8.11 26.15
C LEU A 604 -38.03 7.03 27.00
N PRO A 605 -37.70 5.74 26.80
CA PRO A 605 -38.11 4.67 27.69
C PRO A 605 -37.65 4.91 29.13
N ALA A 606 -38.44 4.46 30.11
CA ALA A 606 -38.17 4.71 31.53
C ALA A 606 -36.79 4.22 31.99
N TYR A 607 -36.27 3.14 31.41
CA TYR A 607 -34.95 2.62 31.75
C TYR A 607 -33.78 3.45 31.18
N MET A 608 -34.02 4.29 30.17
CA MET A 608 -33.02 5.20 29.59
C MET A 608 -32.96 6.56 30.29
N LYS A 609 -33.91 6.84 31.20
CA LYS A 609 -33.94 8.08 31.97
C LYS A 609 -32.96 7.98 33.14
N LEU A 610 -31.98 8.89 33.18
CA LEU A 610 -31.01 8.95 34.27
C LEU A 610 -31.66 9.55 35.55
N ASP A 611 -31.04 9.28 36.70
CA ASP A 611 -31.60 9.27 38.07
C ASP A 611 -31.19 10.47 38.95
N GLY A 612 -31.32 11.70 38.45
CA GLY A 612 -31.45 12.88 39.30
C GLY A 612 -30.47 14.03 39.07
N HIS A 613 -29.60 13.97 38.07
CA HIS A 613 -29.08 15.20 37.42
C HIS A 613 -30.14 15.85 36.50
N ASP A 614 -31.34 15.25 36.48
CA ASP A 614 -32.31 15.26 35.41
C ASP A 614 -33.61 16.00 35.75
N ALA A 615 -33.59 16.93 36.73
CA ALA A 615 -34.72 17.85 36.91
C ALA A 615 -35.00 18.71 35.64
N GLY A 616 -34.08 18.68 34.65
CA GLY A 616 -34.26 19.20 33.29
C GLY A 616 -33.69 18.32 32.17
N GLY A 617 -33.50 17.01 32.39
CA GLY A 617 -33.13 16.02 31.35
C GLY A 617 -31.77 16.19 30.67
N SER A 618 -30.70 16.52 31.40
CA SER A 618 -29.42 16.91 30.80
C SER A 618 -28.27 15.94 31.12
N ILE A 619 -27.67 15.37 30.07
CA ILE A 619 -26.36 14.71 30.10
C ILE A 619 -25.21 15.71 29.84
N ASP A 620 -25.48 17.02 29.83
CA ASP A 620 -24.52 18.08 29.47
C ASP A 620 -23.29 18.08 30.40
N ALA A 621 -23.47 17.68 31.67
CA ALA A 621 -22.39 17.57 32.66
C ALA A 621 -21.34 16.50 32.30
N TYR A 622 -21.64 15.65 31.31
CA TYR A 622 -20.81 14.53 30.88
C TYR A 622 -20.43 14.61 29.41
N VAL A 623 -20.53 15.80 28.80
CA VAL A 623 -20.09 16.01 27.41
C VAL A 623 -18.59 15.78 27.33
N VAL A 624 -18.21 14.89 26.42
CA VAL A 624 -16.82 14.64 26.08
C VAL A 624 -16.53 15.43 24.80
N ASP A 625 -15.54 16.33 24.86
CA ASP A 625 -15.14 17.12 23.67
C ASP A 625 -14.69 16.21 22.52
N ASN A 626 -14.04 15.09 22.86
CA ASN A 626 -13.59 14.05 21.95
C ASN A 626 -14.07 12.68 22.47
N PRO A 627 -15.33 12.30 22.23
CA PRO A 627 -15.83 10.99 22.66
C PRO A 627 -15.05 9.87 21.95
N PRO A 628 -14.89 8.69 22.58
CA PRO A 628 -14.29 7.56 21.90
C PRO A 628 -15.12 7.18 20.67
N LYS A 629 -14.44 6.85 19.57
CA LYS A 629 -15.10 6.25 18.41
C LYS A 629 -15.71 4.91 18.78
N LEU A 630 -16.97 4.70 18.43
CA LEU A 630 -17.70 3.47 18.73
C LEU A 630 -17.50 2.43 17.63
N THR A 631 -16.89 1.30 17.98
CA THR A 631 -16.39 0.31 17.03
C THR A 631 -17.22 -0.98 17.08
N TYR A 632 -17.58 -1.52 15.91
CA TYR A 632 -17.98 -2.92 15.76
C TYR A 632 -16.73 -3.73 15.38
N ASN A 633 -16.36 -4.73 16.17
CA ASN A 633 -15.10 -5.47 15.99
C ASN A 633 -15.35 -6.94 15.64
N ASP A 634 -14.62 -7.51 14.69
CA ASP A 634 -14.80 -8.91 14.27
C ASP A 634 -13.53 -9.50 13.63
N TYR A 635 -13.38 -10.84 13.69
CA TYR A 635 -12.32 -11.60 13.02
C TYR A 635 -12.76 -12.16 11.67
N ASP A 636 -11.83 -12.77 10.93
CA ASP A 636 -12.06 -13.37 9.60
C ASP A 636 -12.69 -12.42 8.58
N ILE A 637 -12.47 -11.11 8.72
CA ILE A 637 -12.93 -10.09 7.77
C ILE A 637 -12.15 -10.18 6.44
N SER A 638 -10.99 -10.84 6.42
CA SER A 638 -10.32 -11.30 5.20
C SER A 638 -11.13 -12.37 4.44
N THR A 639 -12.29 -12.78 4.94
CA THR A 639 -13.29 -13.55 4.19
C THR A 639 -14.27 -12.59 3.52
N ARG A 640 -14.24 -12.51 2.18
CA ARG A 640 -15.03 -11.53 1.39
C ARG A 640 -16.52 -11.53 1.70
N THR A 641 -17.12 -12.71 1.92
CA THR A 641 -18.54 -12.86 2.29
C THR A 641 -18.87 -12.28 3.66
N LYS A 642 -18.00 -12.50 4.65
CA LYS A 642 -18.15 -11.99 6.00
C LYS A 642 -17.99 -10.47 5.99
N ALA A 643 -16.98 -9.95 5.30
CA ALA A 643 -16.81 -8.51 5.09
C ALA A 643 -18.05 -7.88 4.45
N ARG A 644 -18.61 -8.52 3.41
CA ARG A 644 -19.82 -8.01 2.76
C ARG A 644 -21.05 -8.04 3.68
N THR A 645 -21.18 -9.07 4.51
CA THR A 645 -22.27 -9.19 5.49
C THR A 645 -22.20 -8.05 6.51
N VAL A 646 -21.00 -7.76 7.04
CA VAL A 646 -20.76 -6.67 7.99
C VAL A 646 -20.98 -5.30 7.32
N TYR A 647 -20.52 -5.10 6.08
CA TYR A 647 -20.79 -3.88 5.30
C TYR A 647 -22.29 -3.59 5.20
N ASN A 648 -23.11 -4.60 4.85
CA ASN A 648 -24.55 -4.44 4.74
C ASN A 648 -25.20 -4.09 6.09
N MET A 649 -24.76 -4.76 7.17
CA MET A 649 -25.22 -4.48 8.52
C MET A 649 -24.93 -3.03 8.94
N ILE A 650 -23.68 -2.59 8.81
CA ILE A 650 -23.27 -1.23 9.19
C ILE A 650 -24.05 -0.20 8.35
N ARG A 651 -24.13 -0.40 7.03
CA ARG A 651 -24.86 0.51 6.14
C ARG A 651 -26.31 0.68 6.56
N GLU A 652 -27.03 -0.41 6.84
CA GLU A 652 -28.44 -0.35 7.25
C GLU A 652 -28.61 0.34 8.60
N LEU A 653 -27.83 -0.07 9.61
CA LEU A 653 -27.88 0.49 10.96
C LEU A 653 -27.58 2.00 10.96
N ASN A 654 -26.50 2.40 10.26
CA ASN A 654 -26.07 3.79 10.24
C ASN A 654 -27.00 4.66 9.38
N THR A 655 -27.62 4.11 8.32
CA THR A 655 -28.66 4.83 7.56
C THR A 655 -29.90 5.08 8.43
N ALA A 656 -30.34 4.08 9.20
CA ALA A 656 -31.48 4.23 10.11
C ALA A 656 -31.22 5.28 11.21
N TRP A 657 -29.97 5.38 11.67
CA TRP A 657 -29.54 6.35 12.67
C TRP A 657 -29.64 7.80 12.23
N LEU A 658 -29.43 8.11 10.94
CA LEU A 658 -29.52 9.48 10.40
C LEU A 658 -30.88 10.17 10.66
N SER A 659 -31.92 9.37 10.92
CA SER A 659 -33.29 9.83 11.18
C SER A 659 -33.76 9.53 12.61
N ASP A 660 -32.88 9.03 13.49
CA ASP A 660 -33.20 8.87 14.91
C ASP A 660 -33.32 10.23 15.58
N PRO A 661 -34.29 10.45 16.47
CA PRO A 661 -34.39 11.69 17.24
C PRO A 661 -33.14 12.04 18.07
N LEU A 662 -32.30 11.05 18.38
CA LEU A 662 -31.04 11.23 19.09
C LEU A 662 -29.81 11.38 18.17
N TYR A 663 -29.96 11.45 16.84
CA TYR A 663 -28.81 11.59 15.93
C TYR A 663 -27.90 12.77 16.32
N ASP A 664 -26.62 12.48 16.57
CA ASP A 664 -25.66 13.46 17.11
C ASP A 664 -24.63 13.96 16.09
N GLY A 665 -24.84 13.67 14.81
CA GLY A 665 -23.91 14.01 13.74
C GLY A 665 -22.78 13.01 13.53
N ARG A 666 -22.68 11.96 14.35
CA ARG A 666 -21.73 10.85 14.15
C ARG A 666 -22.48 9.61 13.62
N PRO A 667 -21.84 8.75 12.81
CA PRO A 667 -22.39 7.43 12.49
C PRO A 667 -22.68 6.62 13.76
N LEU A 668 -23.68 5.73 13.73
CA LEU A 668 -24.04 4.91 14.91
C LEU A 668 -22.92 3.94 15.27
N ILE A 669 -22.43 3.22 14.26
CA ILE A 669 -21.15 2.51 14.29
C ILE A 669 -20.14 3.43 13.62
N GLU A 670 -19.23 4.00 14.39
CA GLU A 670 -18.26 4.97 13.88
C GLU A 670 -17.08 4.28 13.19
N ASP A 671 -16.56 3.19 13.73
CA ASP A 671 -15.45 2.46 13.11
C ASP A 671 -15.80 0.98 12.87
N MET A 672 -15.28 0.43 11.77
CA MET A 672 -15.17 -1.01 11.58
C MET A 672 -13.83 -1.50 12.14
N GLY A 673 -13.88 -2.34 13.18
CA GLY A 673 -12.72 -2.98 13.78
C GLY A 673 -12.45 -4.35 13.16
N ILE A 674 -11.29 -4.50 12.55
CA ILE A 674 -10.80 -5.76 11.98
C ILE A 674 -9.80 -6.34 12.98
N GLN A 675 -10.10 -7.48 13.59
CA GLN A 675 -9.16 -8.10 14.52
C GLN A 675 -7.83 -8.42 13.81
N GLY A 676 -7.88 -9.06 12.64
CA GLY A 676 -6.67 -9.36 11.86
C GLY A 676 -5.85 -10.52 12.44
N HIS A 677 -6.49 -11.47 13.12
CA HIS A 677 -5.93 -12.77 13.47
C HIS A 677 -5.79 -13.68 12.24
N ASP A 678 -4.90 -13.29 11.33
CA ASP A 678 -4.78 -13.88 10.01
C ASP A 678 -3.66 -14.93 9.93
N SER A 679 -3.53 -15.55 8.76
CA SER A 679 -2.44 -16.47 8.43
C SER A 679 -1.78 -16.03 7.14
N VAL A 680 -0.46 -16.26 7.01
CA VAL A 680 0.23 -16.08 5.73
C VAL A 680 -0.46 -16.94 4.67
N LYS A 681 -0.98 -16.30 3.62
CA LYS A 681 -1.66 -16.95 2.49
C LYS A 681 -1.48 -16.11 1.22
N SER A 682 -1.57 -16.75 0.06
CA SER A 682 -1.33 -16.13 -1.25
C SER A 682 -2.24 -14.94 -1.59
N THR A 683 -3.40 -14.81 -0.94
CA THR A 683 -4.41 -13.77 -1.23
C THR A 683 -4.73 -12.85 -0.06
N LEU A 684 -3.96 -12.89 1.05
CA LEU A 684 -4.34 -12.16 2.27
C LEU A 684 -4.49 -10.66 2.05
N ALA A 685 -3.57 -10.07 1.29
CA ALA A 685 -3.54 -8.64 1.09
C ALA A 685 -4.68 -8.20 0.16
N SER A 686 -4.96 -8.94 -0.92
CA SER A 686 -6.07 -8.64 -1.83
C SER A 686 -7.45 -8.89 -1.19
N ASP A 687 -7.58 -9.89 -0.33
CA ASP A 687 -8.82 -10.12 0.41
C ASP A 687 -9.10 -9.03 1.44
N ASN A 688 -8.07 -8.61 2.19
CA ASN A 688 -8.20 -7.44 3.08
C ASN A 688 -8.40 -6.15 2.27
N GLN A 689 -7.81 -5.99 1.09
CA GLN A 689 -8.04 -4.84 0.21
C GLN A 689 -9.51 -4.73 -0.22
N TYR A 690 -10.16 -5.86 -0.53
CA TYR A 690 -11.60 -5.90 -0.81
C TYR A 690 -12.42 -5.40 0.41
N ALA A 691 -12.12 -5.90 1.61
CA ALA A 691 -12.80 -5.48 2.83
C ALA A 691 -12.56 -3.98 3.14
N MET A 692 -11.32 -3.51 3.02
CA MET A 692 -10.94 -2.12 3.23
C MET A 692 -11.68 -1.19 2.27
N ALA A 693 -11.82 -1.58 0.99
CA ALA A 693 -12.57 -0.82 0.00
C ALA A 693 -14.08 -0.73 0.31
N LEU A 694 -14.70 -1.82 0.79
CA LEU A 694 -16.10 -1.79 1.23
C LEU A 694 -16.30 -0.75 2.33
N TYR A 695 -15.49 -0.79 3.39
CA TYR A 695 -15.67 0.11 4.53
C TYR A 695 -15.23 1.53 4.23
N ALA A 696 -14.17 1.73 3.44
CA ALA A 696 -13.78 3.05 2.96
C ALA A 696 -14.92 3.69 2.16
N SER A 697 -15.64 2.91 1.32
CA SER A 697 -16.82 3.42 0.62
C SER A 697 -17.94 3.88 1.56
N LEU A 698 -18.05 3.34 2.78
CA LEU A 698 -18.99 3.83 3.79
C LEU A 698 -18.50 5.11 4.47
N VAL A 699 -17.18 5.24 4.69
CA VAL A 699 -16.57 6.49 5.18
C VAL A 699 -16.91 7.64 4.23
N ASP A 700 -16.76 7.38 2.94
CA ASP A 700 -17.05 8.34 1.87
C ASP A 700 -18.49 8.81 1.83
N GLN A 701 -19.41 7.88 2.14
CA GLN A 701 -20.85 8.16 2.22
C GLN A 701 -21.23 8.89 3.51
N GLY A 702 -20.29 9.15 4.42
CA GLY A 702 -20.55 9.67 5.76
C GLY A 702 -21.29 8.67 6.66
N LEU A 703 -21.32 7.38 6.27
CA LEU A 703 -21.93 6.28 7.01
C LEU A 703 -20.92 5.54 7.87
N LEU A 704 -19.65 5.93 7.88
CA LEU A 704 -18.61 5.43 8.76
C LEU A 704 -17.62 6.58 9.02
N SER A 705 -16.86 6.53 10.09
CA SER A 705 -15.82 7.51 10.43
C SER A 705 -14.41 6.97 10.17
N GLY A 706 -14.22 5.64 10.13
CA GLY A 706 -12.93 5.04 9.89
C GLY A 706 -12.89 3.53 10.10
N ILE A 707 -11.70 2.98 9.99
CA ILE A 707 -11.43 1.56 10.07
C ILE A 707 -10.26 1.37 11.03
N SER A 708 -10.27 0.30 11.82
CA SER A 708 -9.12 -0.06 12.65
C SER A 708 -8.72 -1.51 12.42
N PHE A 709 -7.42 -1.78 12.56
CA PHE A 709 -6.97 -3.13 12.91
C PHE A 709 -6.69 -3.16 14.40
N SER A 710 -7.42 -3.95 15.15
CA SER A 710 -7.42 -3.91 16.63
C SER A 710 -6.49 -4.96 17.24
N GLU A 711 -6.15 -6.03 16.50
CA GLU A 711 -5.60 -7.27 17.07
C GLU A 711 -4.60 -7.98 16.13
N PHE A 712 -3.93 -7.25 15.23
CA PHE A 712 -3.23 -7.82 14.09
C PHE A 712 -2.05 -8.72 14.50
N ASP A 713 -2.07 -9.96 14.00
CA ASP A 713 -0.97 -10.90 14.07
C ASP A 713 -1.08 -11.94 12.94
N LEU A 714 0.03 -12.64 12.64
CA LEU A 714 0.07 -13.61 11.54
C LEU A 714 0.51 -14.99 12.00
N LYS A 715 -0.32 -15.99 11.77
CA LYS A 715 0.12 -17.39 11.83
C LYS A 715 0.90 -17.76 10.59
N LEU A 716 1.80 -18.73 10.75
CA LEU A 716 2.52 -19.34 9.64
C LEU A 716 2.03 -20.78 9.43
N PRO A 717 1.16 -21.04 8.45
CA PRO A 717 0.63 -22.37 8.20
C PRO A 717 1.66 -23.27 7.49
N THR A 718 1.46 -24.58 7.53
CA THR A 718 2.38 -25.57 6.95
C THR A 718 2.44 -25.56 5.42
N ASN A 719 1.44 -24.97 4.76
CA ASN A 719 1.43 -24.74 3.32
C ASN A 719 2.06 -23.40 2.90
N ALA A 720 2.51 -22.57 3.85
CA ALA A 720 3.30 -21.39 3.53
C ALA A 720 4.71 -21.79 3.04
N PRO A 721 5.39 -20.94 2.25
CA PRO A 721 6.72 -21.24 1.73
C PRO A 721 7.70 -21.68 2.82
N GLY A 722 8.36 -22.82 2.60
CA GLY A 722 9.30 -23.43 3.56
C GLY A 722 8.64 -24.32 4.63
N GLY A 723 7.39 -24.75 4.45
CA GLY A 723 6.58 -25.51 5.41
C GLY A 723 7.25 -26.71 6.10
N GLY A 724 6.83 -26.96 7.35
CA GLY A 724 7.28 -28.11 8.18
C GLY A 724 7.10 -28.01 9.71
N ALA A 725 6.65 -26.90 10.29
CA ALA A 725 6.47 -26.78 11.74
C ALA A 725 5.15 -26.09 12.15
N ILE A 726 4.50 -26.64 13.17
CA ILE A 726 3.41 -26.01 13.91
C ILE A 726 4.06 -25.03 14.90
N ALA A 727 3.64 -23.77 14.87
CA ALA A 727 4.17 -22.74 15.75
C ALA A 727 4.02 -23.09 17.26
N PRO A 728 4.88 -22.56 18.15
CA PRO A 728 6.04 -21.71 17.86
C PRO A 728 7.34 -22.54 17.89
N ALA A 729 7.74 -23.04 16.71
CA ALA A 729 9.11 -23.50 16.48
C ALA A 729 9.96 -22.32 15.96
N ALA A 730 11.29 -22.44 16.07
CA ALA A 730 12.21 -21.55 15.37
C ALA A 730 11.91 -21.61 13.86
N LEU A 731 11.59 -20.46 13.25
CA LEU A 731 11.33 -20.39 11.82
C LEU A 731 12.60 -20.72 11.05
N ASN A 732 12.46 -21.51 9.98
CA ASN A 732 13.52 -21.57 8.99
C ASN A 732 13.57 -20.25 8.18
N VAL A 733 14.60 -20.09 7.36
CA VAL A 733 14.83 -18.87 6.59
C VAL A 733 13.62 -18.51 5.73
N ARG A 734 13.18 -19.43 4.87
CA ARG A 734 12.07 -19.21 3.93
C ARG A 734 10.74 -18.90 4.64
N GLN A 735 10.50 -19.52 5.79
CA GLN A 735 9.36 -19.25 6.66
C GLN A 735 9.40 -17.83 7.26
N SER A 736 10.58 -17.40 7.71
CA SER A 736 10.80 -16.04 8.21
C SER A 736 10.57 -15.02 7.09
N ASP A 737 11.08 -15.29 5.89
CA ASP A 737 10.94 -14.41 4.74
C ASP A 737 9.48 -14.30 4.29
N ALA A 738 8.73 -15.41 4.24
CA ALA A 738 7.30 -15.42 3.93
C ALA A 738 6.48 -14.62 4.95
N LEU A 739 6.81 -14.73 6.24
CA LEU A 739 6.22 -13.90 7.28
C LEU A 739 6.48 -12.41 7.05
N GLY A 740 7.74 -12.04 6.78
CA GLY A 740 8.13 -10.66 6.50
C GLY A 740 7.48 -10.09 5.24
N TYR A 741 7.41 -10.89 4.17
CA TYR A 741 6.78 -10.51 2.91
C TYR A 741 5.28 -10.24 3.12
N GLN A 742 4.59 -11.11 3.87
CA GLN A 742 3.18 -10.91 4.16
C GLN A 742 2.94 -9.64 5.01
N TYR A 743 3.77 -9.38 6.03
CA TYR A 743 3.71 -8.14 6.80
C TYR A 743 3.97 -6.91 5.91
N ALA A 744 4.93 -6.98 4.99
CA ALA A 744 5.19 -5.91 4.02
C ALA A 744 3.96 -5.64 3.14
N LEU A 745 3.35 -6.67 2.56
CA LEU A 745 2.10 -6.50 1.79
C LEU A 745 1.00 -5.83 2.63
N MET A 746 0.84 -6.24 3.89
CA MET A 746 -0.18 -5.67 4.78
C MET A 746 0.11 -4.21 5.16
N TYR A 747 1.35 -3.84 5.46
CA TYR A 747 1.70 -2.44 5.75
C TYR A 747 1.67 -1.54 4.51
N LYS A 748 1.94 -2.09 3.31
CA LYS A 748 1.67 -1.38 2.04
C LYS A 748 0.18 -1.15 1.84
N LEU A 749 -0.66 -2.16 2.12
CA LEU A 749 -2.13 -2.02 2.12
C LEU A 749 -2.58 -0.94 3.12
N PHE A 750 -2.08 -0.97 4.35
CA PHE A 750 -2.44 0.04 5.36
C PHE A 750 -2.04 1.46 4.91
N THR A 751 -0.85 1.61 4.31
CA THR A 751 -0.40 2.90 3.78
C THR A 751 -1.32 3.39 2.65
N LYS A 752 -1.72 2.50 1.74
CA LYS A 752 -2.68 2.82 0.66
C LYS A 752 -4.01 3.33 1.21
N PHE A 753 -4.51 2.72 2.29
CA PHE A 753 -5.79 3.10 2.93
C PHE A 753 -5.64 4.07 4.11
N ALA A 754 -4.48 4.69 4.31
CA ALA A 754 -4.19 5.53 5.46
C ALA A 754 -5.26 6.60 5.78
N PRO A 755 -5.88 7.29 4.79
CA PRO A 755 -6.93 8.27 5.07
C PRO A 755 -8.18 7.72 5.77
N TYR A 756 -8.40 6.40 5.71
CA TYR A 756 -9.56 5.73 6.31
C TYR A 756 -9.22 5.00 7.61
N ILE A 757 -7.93 4.87 7.95
CA ILE A 757 -7.48 4.05 9.08
C ILE A 757 -7.26 4.92 10.32
N ASP A 758 -7.94 4.58 11.41
CA ASP A 758 -7.75 5.25 12.69
C ASP A 758 -6.46 4.79 13.39
N HIS A 759 -6.29 3.45 13.49
CA HIS A 759 -5.15 2.81 14.12
C HIS A 759 -4.97 1.35 13.70
N ILE A 760 -3.73 0.85 13.84
CA ILE A 760 -3.32 -0.55 13.67
C ILE A 760 -2.65 -1.00 14.97
N ILE A 761 -3.21 -1.98 15.66
CA ILE A 761 -2.70 -2.54 16.92
C ILE A 761 -2.15 -3.94 16.65
N SER A 762 -0.88 -4.17 17.01
CA SER A 762 -0.28 -5.49 17.07
C SER A 762 -0.80 -6.24 18.32
N TRP A 763 -1.19 -7.51 18.19
CA TRP A 763 -1.68 -8.31 19.32
C TRP A 763 -0.67 -8.44 20.48
N GLY A 764 0.61 -8.17 20.23
CA GLY A 764 1.61 -8.18 21.29
C GLY A 764 2.85 -7.35 20.96
N VAL A 765 3.66 -7.14 21.99
CA VAL A 765 4.96 -6.47 21.85
C VAL A 765 6.02 -7.45 21.37
N SER A 766 6.13 -8.64 21.95
CA SER A 766 7.18 -9.60 21.61
C SER A 766 6.74 -11.04 21.86
N GLY A 767 7.29 -11.99 21.11
CA GLY A 767 7.03 -13.41 21.27
C GLY A 767 5.96 -13.90 20.31
N SER A 768 4.91 -14.52 20.87
CA SER A 768 3.81 -15.10 20.12
C SER A 768 2.49 -14.50 20.57
N GLY A 769 1.58 -14.29 19.62
CA GLY A 769 0.18 -14.05 19.94
C GLY A 769 -0.51 -15.31 20.48
N TRP A 770 -1.76 -15.16 20.92
CA TRP A 770 -2.44 -16.18 21.72
C TRP A 770 -2.68 -17.50 20.97
N GLN A 771 -2.70 -17.46 19.64
CA GLN A 771 -2.92 -18.63 18.79
C GLN A 771 -1.63 -19.26 18.25
N GLY A 772 -0.46 -18.92 18.80
CA GLY A 772 0.81 -19.31 18.19
C GLY A 772 1.19 -18.46 16.97
N SER A 773 0.65 -17.25 16.87
CA SER A 773 0.89 -16.27 15.81
C SER A 773 2.18 -15.47 16.06
N TYR A 774 2.79 -14.93 15.01
CA TYR A 774 3.98 -14.10 15.07
C TYR A 774 3.60 -12.62 15.06
N VAL A 775 4.18 -11.87 16.00
CA VAL A 775 4.15 -10.39 16.05
C VAL A 775 5.45 -9.82 15.50
N LEU A 776 5.69 -8.51 15.61
CA LEU A 776 6.87 -7.85 15.03
C LEU A 776 8.21 -8.19 15.72
N PHE A 777 8.18 -8.61 16.98
CA PHE A 777 9.38 -8.95 17.75
C PHE A 777 9.30 -10.39 18.28
N ASP A 778 10.41 -11.11 18.25
CA ASP A 778 10.45 -12.52 18.68
C ASP A 778 10.52 -12.69 20.21
N SER A 779 10.55 -13.94 20.68
CA SER A 779 10.58 -14.26 22.11
C SER A 779 11.86 -13.80 22.84
N GLN A 780 12.91 -13.47 22.09
CA GLN A 780 14.15 -12.88 22.59
C GLN A 780 14.11 -11.34 22.54
N SER A 781 12.95 -10.76 22.18
CA SER A 781 12.76 -9.34 21.97
C SER A 781 13.59 -8.76 20.84
N ASN A 782 13.98 -9.58 19.86
CA ASN A 782 14.67 -9.09 18.66
C ASN A 782 13.64 -8.80 17.56
N ALA A 783 13.92 -7.79 16.75
CA ALA A 783 13.14 -7.50 15.56
C ALA A 783 13.23 -8.70 14.60
N ASN A 784 12.07 -9.22 14.19
CA ASN A 784 11.99 -10.31 13.22
C ASN A 784 11.67 -9.80 11.82
N ALA A 785 11.58 -10.70 10.84
CA ALA A 785 11.27 -10.35 9.45
C ALA A 785 9.96 -9.56 9.29
N GLY A 786 8.95 -9.79 10.14
CA GLY A 786 7.72 -9.02 10.17
C GLY A 786 7.94 -7.54 10.51
N TYR A 787 8.81 -7.24 11.48
CA TYR A 787 9.20 -5.85 11.79
C TYR A 787 9.89 -5.17 10.60
N TYR A 788 10.85 -5.84 9.96
CA TYR A 788 11.56 -5.26 8.81
C TYR A 788 10.64 -5.08 7.60
N GLY A 789 9.74 -6.03 7.35
CA GLY A 789 8.68 -5.92 6.34
C GLY A 789 7.75 -4.75 6.62
N ALA A 790 7.38 -4.53 7.88
CA ALA A 790 6.58 -3.37 8.28
C ALA A 790 7.34 -2.05 8.14
N MET A 791 8.64 -1.98 8.48
CA MET A 791 9.41 -0.74 8.44
C MET A 791 9.72 -0.23 7.03
N ASN A 792 9.95 -1.14 6.07
CA ASN A 792 10.15 -0.76 4.68
C ASN A 792 9.51 -1.79 3.72
N PRO A 793 8.18 -1.71 3.51
CA PRO A 793 7.43 -2.69 2.75
C PRO A 793 7.94 -2.92 1.33
N ASN A 794 8.15 -1.85 0.55
CA ASN A 794 8.58 -1.95 -0.84
C ASN A 794 9.96 -2.60 -0.93
N ARG A 795 10.91 -2.18 -0.09
CA ARG A 795 12.26 -2.74 -0.08
C ARG A 795 12.27 -4.21 0.31
N PHE A 796 11.44 -4.59 1.29
CA PHE A 796 11.34 -5.98 1.73
C PHE A 796 10.79 -6.85 0.60
N ILE A 797 9.70 -6.44 -0.05
CA ILE A 797 9.08 -7.17 -1.16
C ILE A 797 10.07 -7.34 -2.32
N LEU A 798 10.69 -6.23 -2.78
CA LEU A 798 11.64 -6.26 -3.89
C LEU A 798 12.89 -7.11 -3.58
N GLY A 799 13.31 -7.17 -2.31
CA GLY A 799 14.42 -8.01 -1.86
C GLY A 799 14.09 -9.50 -1.72
N HIS A 800 12.82 -9.89 -1.84
CA HIS A 800 12.36 -11.26 -1.63
C HIS A 800 11.45 -11.74 -2.79
N SER A 801 11.69 -11.26 -4.01
CA SER A 801 10.89 -11.59 -5.21
C SER A 801 10.85 -13.08 -5.57
N TYR A 802 11.75 -13.90 -5.02
CA TYR A 802 11.64 -15.36 -5.12
C TYR A 802 10.41 -15.96 -4.39
N LEU A 803 9.66 -15.13 -3.65
CA LEU A 803 8.37 -15.49 -3.06
C LEU A 803 7.18 -15.05 -3.93
N ASP A 804 7.42 -14.35 -5.05
CA ASP A 804 6.36 -13.82 -5.92
C ASP A 804 5.47 -14.94 -6.49
N ASP A 805 6.02 -16.13 -6.76
CA ASP A 805 5.22 -17.29 -7.19
C ASP A 805 4.13 -17.67 -6.18
N PHE A 806 4.38 -17.48 -4.88
CA PHE A 806 3.39 -17.73 -3.83
C PHE A 806 2.45 -16.53 -3.64
N PHE A 807 2.95 -15.31 -3.80
CA PHE A 807 2.19 -14.06 -3.63
C PHE A 807 1.79 -13.42 -4.97
N GLU A 808 1.53 -14.26 -5.98
CA GLU A 808 1.43 -13.83 -7.36
C GLU A 808 0.39 -12.71 -7.54
N GLY A 809 0.84 -11.57 -8.07
CA GLY A 809 -0.01 -10.42 -8.35
C GLY A 809 -0.41 -9.58 -7.13
N GLU A 810 -0.04 -9.96 -5.90
CA GLU A 810 -0.47 -9.23 -4.69
C GLU A 810 0.17 -7.84 -4.61
N TYR A 811 1.46 -7.70 -4.98
CA TYR A 811 2.14 -6.42 -4.95
C TYR A 811 1.58 -5.43 -5.99
N GLU A 812 1.22 -5.92 -7.17
CA GLU A 812 0.61 -5.17 -8.27
C GLU A 812 -0.77 -4.66 -7.89
N LYS A 813 -1.58 -5.48 -7.23
CA LYS A 813 -2.92 -5.09 -6.73
C LYS A 813 -2.86 -3.97 -5.70
N LEU A 814 -1.72 -3.78 -5.03
CA LEU A 814 -1.52 -2.74 -4.02
C LEU A 814 -0.91 -1.45 -4.56
N GLN A 815 -0.69 -1.34 -5.88
CA GLN A 815 -0.25 -0.08 -6.48
C GLN A 815 -1.37 0.97 -6.48
N ASP A 816 -0.97 2.23 -6.60
CA ASP A 816 -1.89 3.36 -6.71
C ASP A 816 -2.71 3.26 -7.99
N GLY A 817 -3.96 3.72 -7.95
CA GLY A 817 -4.88 3.64 -9.09
C GLY A 817 -5.41 2.23 -9.42
N TYR A 818 -4.96 1.18 -8.71
CA TYR A 818 -5.53 -0.16 -8.89
C TYR A 818 -7.03 -0.17 -8.54
N LYS A 819 -7.86 -0.59 -9.49
CA LYS A 819 -9.32 -0.67 -9.35
C LYS A 819 -9.73 -1.94 -8.63
N ILE A 820 -10.41 -1.80 -7.50
CA ILE A 820 -10.84 -2.90 -6.65
C ILE A 820 -12.27 -3.26 -7.02
N ASP A 821 -12.48 -4.49 -7.49
CA ASP A 821 -13.81 -5.01 -7.84
C ASP A 821 -14.60 -5.35 -6.57
N LEU A 822 -15.71 -4.63 -6.35
CA LEU A 822 -16.65 -4.83 -5.25
C LEU A 822 -17.90 -5.61 -5.67
N GLY A 823 -17.87 -6.24 -6.84
CA GLY A 823 -18.98 -6.98 -7.44
C GLY A 823 -20.08 -6.05 -7.96
N ASP A 824 -21.27 -6.17 -7.40
CA ASP A 824 -22.44 -5.34 -7.76
C ASP A 824 -22.31 -3.87 -7.38
N LEU A 825 -21.40 -3.52 -6.46
CA LEU A 825 -21.12 -2.13 -6.13
C LEU A 825 -20.17 -1.46 -7.14
N GLY A 826 -19.70 -2.20 -8.14
CA GLY A 826 -18.78 -1.72 -9.16
C GLY A 826 -17.33 -1.70 -8.67
N PHE A 827 -16.53 -0.80 -9.25
CA PHE A 827 -15.12 -0.66 -8.92
C PHE A 827 -14.90 0.49 -7.94
N TYR A 828 -13.96 0.30 -7.03
CA TYR A 828 -13.51 1.30 -6.09
C TYR A 828 -12.02 1.60 -6.28
N THR A 829 -11.67 2.88 -6.35
CA THR A 829 -10.29 3.37 -6.41
C THR A 829 -10.02 4.19 -5.15
N VAL A 830 -8.92 3.89 -4.48
CA VAL A 830 -8.52 4.64 -3.29
C VAL A 830 -7.99 6.01 -3.72
N GLY A 831 -8.54 7.09 -3.16
CA GLY A 831 -8.08 8.46 -3.44
C GLY A 831 -8.89 9.23 -4.49
N ASP A 832 -9.83 8.60 -5.20
CA ASP A 832 -10.80 9.32 -6.04
C ASP A 832 -11.70 10.23 -5.16
N SER A 833 -11.99 11.46 -5.61
CA SER A 833 -12.76 12.45 -4.86
C SER A 833 -14.20 11.97 -4.58
N LYS A 834 -14.64 12.02 -3.32
CA LYS A 834 -15.93 11.46 -2.82
C LYS A 834 -17.01 12.50 -2.50
N ALA A 835 -16.98 13.68 -3.13
CA ALA A 835 -18.11 14.58 -3.06
C ALA A 835 -19.29 13.99 -3.88
N PRO A 836 -20.56 14.15 -3.46
CA PRO A 836 -21.71 13.68 -4.23
C PRO A 836 -21.78 14.34 -5.61
N VAL A 837 -21.06 15.45 -5.77
CA VAL A 837 -20.88 16.22 -6.98
C VAL A 837 -19.42 16.45 -7.30
N THR A 838 -19.13 16.50 -8.58
CA THR A 838 -17.81 16.81 -9.13
C THR A 838 -17.86 18.11 -9.90
N LEU A 839 -16.76 18.86 -9.83
CA LEU A 839 -16.46 19.95 -10.72
C LEU A 839 -15.06 19.65 -11.28
N THR A 840 -14.96 19.33 -12.58
CA THR A 840 -13.71 18.88 -13.22
C THR A 840 -13.40 19.72 -14.44
N GLY A 841 -12.13 19.96 -14.76
CA GLY A 841 -11.75 20.71 -15.94
C GLY A 841 -10.30 21.16 -15.88
N ALA A 842 -9.98 22.30 -16.50
CA ALA A 842 -8.61 22.81 -16.51
C ALA A 842 -8.16 23.28 -15.12
N ASP A 843 -6.97 22.86 -14.70
CA ASP A 843 -6.35 23.28 -13.42
C ASP A 843 -5.48 24.52 -13.58
N HIS A 844 -5.18 24.92 -14.82
CA HIS A 844 -4.37 26.09 -15.17
C HIS A 844 -5.03 26.92 -16.27
N VAL A 845 -4.88 28.24 -16.19
CA VAL A 845 -5.29 29.17 -17.24
C VAL A 845 -4.39 30.40 -17.26
N SER A 846 -3.96 30.83 -18.44
CA SER A 846 -3.26 32.12 -18.58
C SER A 846 -4.24 33.29 -18.48
N ALA A 847 -3.82 34.39 -17.85
CA ALA A 847 -4.60 35.62 -17.80
C ALA A 847 -5.10 36.03 -19.20
N GLY A 848 -6.40 36.37 -19.32
CA GLY A 848 -7.06 36.71 -20.57
C GLY A 848 -7.66 35.54 -21.36
N SER A 849 -7.38 34.28 -21.00
CA SER A 849 -7.85 33.07 -21.69
C SER A 849 -9.10 32.46 -21.05
N SER A 850 -9.87 31.71 -21.86
CA SER A 850 -11.06 30.96 -21.42
C SER A 850 -10.73 29.51 -21.09
N PHE A 851 -11.49 28.92 -20.16
CA PHE A 851 -11.40 27.52 -19.77
C PHE A 851 -12.79 26.97 -19.42
N ASP A 852 -12.94 25.66 -19.53
CA ASP A 852 -14.18 24.96 -19.26
C ASP A 852 -14.07 24.09 -17.99
N LEU A 853 -15.15 24.06 -17.22
CA LEU A 853 -15.39 23.11 -16.13
C LEU A 853 -16.66 22.30 -16.44
N VAL A 854 -16.73 21.08 -15.94
CA VAL A 854 -17.87 20.18 -16.05
C VAL A 854 -18.37 19.87 -14.65
N TYR A 855 -19.61 20.25 -14.39
CA TYR A 855 -20.35 19.93 -13.18
C TYR A 855 -21.15 18.64 -13.39
N GLY A 856 -21.06 17.71 -12.44
CA GLY A 856 -21.74 16.42 -12.50
C GLY A 856 -22.04 15.82 -11.14
N PHE A 857 -22.94 14.85 -11.14
CA PHE A 857 -23.24 14.00 -9.98
C PHE A 857 -22.44 12.70 -10.07
N ARG A 858 -22.03 12.17 -8.91
CA ARG A 858 -21.34 10.87 -8.81
C ARG A 858 -21.99 9.94 -7.80
N HIS A 859 -22.42 10.48 -6.65
CA HIS A 859 -22.89 9.67 -5.52
C HIS A 859 -24.22 10.16 -4.92
N VAL A 860 -25.00 10.93 -5.67
CA VAL A 860 -26.34 11.35 -5.26
C VAL A 860 -27.27 10.14 -5.21
N GLN A 861 -27.90 9.92 -4.06
CA GLN A 861 -28.76 8.76 -3.80
C GLN A 861 -30.22 9.06 -4.14
N GLY A 862 -30.93 8.03 -4.60
CA GLY A 862 -32.36 8.10 -4.89
C GLY A 862 -32.68 8.79 -6.22
N ASN A 863 -33.97 9.00 -6.45
CA ASN A 863 -34.45 9.67 -7.66
C ASN A 863 -34.31 11.19 -7.51
N VAL A 864 -33.77 11.86 -8.52
CA VAL A 864 -33.71 13.32 -8.58
C VAL A 864 -34.54 13.80 -9.75
N THR A 865 -35.51 14.67 -9.50
CA THR A 865 -36.34 15.29 -10.55
C THR A 865 -35.86 16.71 -10.88
N ALA A 866 -35.46 17.48 -9.87
CA ALA A 866 -34.96 18.84 -10.04
C ALA A 866 -33.75 19.11 -9.13
N GLN A 867 -32.95 20.09 -9.50
CA GLN A 867 -31.84 20.59 -8.70
C GLN A 867 -31.72 22.12 -8.73
N ASP A 868 -31.20 22.67 -7.64
CA ASP A 868 -30.81 24.07 -7.45
C ASP A 868 -29.38 24.12 -6.94
N VAL A 869 -28.47 24.58 -7.80
CA VAL A 869 -27.03 24.65 -7.50
C VAL A 869 -26.57 26.10 -7.47
N THR A 870 -25.77 26.45 -6.47
CA THR A 870 -25.09 27.75 -6.35
C THR A 870 -23.59 27.54 -6.36
N ILE A 871 -22.92 28.21 -7.29
CA ILE A 871 -21.48 28.20 -7.51
C ILE A 871 -20.93 29.58 -7.14
N ALA A 872 -19.85 29.63 -6.38
CA ALA A 872 -19.09 30.83 -6.04
C ALA A 872 -17.75 30.83 -6.77
N TYR A 873 -17.32 31.99 -7.26
CA TYR A 873 -16.03 32.21 -7.91
C TYR A 873 -15.51 33.62 -7.59
N ASP A 874 -14.20 33.83 -7.72
CA ASP A 874 -13.58 35.14 -7.51
C ASP A 874 -13.90 36.08 -8.68
N ALA A 875 -14.82 37.03 -8.47
CA ALA A 875 -15.21 37.99 -9.49
C ALA A 875 -14.12 39.01 -9.85
N GLU A 876 -13.05 39.16 -9.07
CA GLU A 876 -11.92 40.02 -9.43
C GLU A 876 -10.99 39.32 -10.42
N LYS A 877 -10.93 37.98 -10.39
CA LYS A 877 -10.05 37.17 -11.23
C LYS A 877 -10.75 36.50 -12.41
N LEU A 878 -12.00 36.08 -12.24
CA LEU A 878 -12.75 35.30 -13.21
C LEU A 878 -14.04 36.00 -13.65
N GLU A 879 -14.49 35.67 -14.86
CA GLU A 879 -15.82 36.01 -15.37
C GLU A 879 -16.45 34.82 -16.09
N LEU A 880 -17.78 34.71 -16.07
CA LEU A 880 -18.50 33.71 -16.84
C LEU A 880 -18.44 34.09 -18.33
N ALA A 881 -17.79 33.26 -19.14
CA ALA A 881 -17.54 33.53 -20.55
C ALA A 881 -18.73 33.17 -21.46
N ALA A 882 -19.53 32.18 -21.05
CA ALA A 882 -20.73 31.75 -21.77
C ALA A 882 -21.80 31.20 -20.80
N PRO A 883 -23.09 31.17 -21.20
CA PRO A 883 -24.15 30.53 -20.43
C PRO A 883 -23.83 29.07 -20.08
N PRO A 884 -24.26 28.56 -18.90
CA PRO A 884 -24.17 27.13 -18.59
C PRO A 884 -24.97 26.28 -19.59
N VAL A 885 -24.40 25.19 -20.08
CA VAL A 885 -25.03 24.34 -21.10
C VAL A 885 -25.17 22.91 -20.59
N SER A 886 -26.32 22.27 -20.84
CA SER A 886 -26.50 20.85 -20.59
C SER A 886 -25.52 19.99 -21.40
N THR A 887 -24.95 18.97 -20.77
CA THR A 887 -24.09 17.97 -21.46
C THR A 887 -24.91 16.97 -22.29
N ASP A 888 -26.13 16.66 -21.85
CA ASP A 888 -27.08 15.76 -22.50
C ASP A 888 -28.51 16.25 -22.26
N GLU A 889 -29.08 16.99 -23.23
CA GLU A 889 -30.43 17.57 -23.13
C GLU A 889 -31.55 16.51 -23.08
N GLU A 890 -31.29 15.24 -23.45
CA GLU A 890 -32.28 14.17 -23.32
C GLU A 890 -32.42 13.68 -21.87
N LYS A 891 -31.37 13.85 -21.06
CA LYS A 891 -31.31 13.40 -19.66
C LYS A 891 -31.34 14.53 -18.64
N PHE A 892 -30.88 15.72 -19.01
CA PHE A 892 -30.80 16.85 -18.09
C PHE A 892 -30.92 18.19 -18.84
N ILE A 893 -31.79 19.08 -18.36
CA ILE A 893 -31.98 20.41 -18.91
C ILE A 893 -31.64 21.49 -17.88
N VAL A 894 -30.72 22.39 -18.23
CA VAL A 894 -30.57 23.69 -17.57
C VAL A 894 -31.80 24.54 -17.90
N VAL A 895 -32.60 24.87 -16.89
CA VAL A 895 -33.86 25.62 -17.06
C VAL A 895 -33.59 27.11 -17.09
N ASP A 896 -32.83 27.61 -16.12
CA ASP A 896 -32.46 29.03 -16.01
C ASP A 896 -31.23 29.21 -15.11
N TYR A 897 -30.57 30.36 -15.21
CA TYR A 897 -29.44 30.71 -14.37
C TYR A 897 -29.35 32.21 -14.09
N LYS A 898 -28.64 32.59 -13.02
CA LYS A 898 -28.37 33.99 -12.70
C LYS A 898 -26.98 34.19 -12.08
N THR A 899 -26.39 35.37 -12.30
CA THR A 899 -25.04 35.72 -11.83
C THR A 899 -25.01 36.85 -10.78
N GLU A 900 -26.12 37.07 -10.09
CA GLU A 900 -26.26 38.13 -9.09
C GLU A 900 -26.41 37.53 -7.68
N PRO A 901 -25.60 37.96 -6.69
CA PRO A 901 -24.56 39.00 -6.77
C PRO A 901 -23.29 38.56 -7.52
N ALA A 902 -22.45 39.52 -7.94
CA ALA A 902 -21.16 39.25 -8.59
C ALA A 902 -20.32 38.22 -7.80
N GLY A 903 -19.70 37.28 -8.52
CA GLY A 903 -18.95 36.16 -7.92
C GLY A 903 -19.82 34.96 -7.54
N THR A 904 -21.11 34.98 -7.91
CA THR A 904 -22.01 33.84 -7.75
C THR A 904 -22.66 33.47 -9.08
N LEU A 905 -22.97 32.19 -9.26
CA LEU A 905 -23.72 31.62 -10.36
C LEU A 905 -24.71 30.61 -9.78
N ARG A 906 -26.01 30.92 -9.83
CA ARG A 906 -27.07 29.99 -9.41
C ARG A 906 -27.75 29.42 -10.65
N ILE A 907 -27.92 28.10 -10.70
CA ILE A 907 -28.49 27.38 -11.83
C ILE A 907 -29.62 26.49 -11.33
N LEU A 908 -30.75 26.51 -12.03
CA LEU A 908 -31.87 25.60 -11.84
C LEU A 908 -31.90 24.60 -12.99
N GLY A 909 -32.03 23.31 -12.67
CA GLY A 909 -32.06 22.27 -13.69
C GLY A 909 -32.98 21.11 -13.36
N VAL A 910 -33.39 20.38 -14.38
CA VAL A 910 -34.32 19.25 -14.28
C VAL A 910 -33.76 18.00 -14.94
N HIS A 911 -33.95 16.86 -14.28
CA HIS A 911 -33.58 15.55 -14.81
C HIS A 911 -34.76 14.98 -15.61
N LEU A 912 -34.47 14.40 -16.76
CA LEU A 912 -35.44 13.84 -17.70
C LEU A 912 -35.22 12.34 -17.92
N GLY A 913 -36.31 11.62 -18.20
CA GLY A 913 -36.27 10.21 -18.55
C GLY A 913 -35.48 9.36 -17.53
N SER A 914 -34.51 8.59 -18.03
CA SER A 914 -33.64 7.75 -17.19
C SER A 914 -32.74 8.56 -16.25
N GLY A 915 -32.50 9.84 -16.53
CA GLY A 915 -31.71 10.73 -15.68
C GLY A 915 -32.36 10.99 -14.31
N GLN A 916 -33.65 10.72 -14.15
CA GLN A 916 -34.32 10.85 -12.86
C GLN A 916 -33.99 9.71 -11.91
N THR A 917 -33.98 8.48 -12.43
CA THR A 917 -33.68 7.25 -11.66
C THR A 917 -32.19 6.92 -11.64
N ASN A 918 -31.40 7.53 -12.51
CA ASN A 918 -29.95 7.45 -12.53
C ASN A 918 -29.34 8.85 -12.69
N PRO A 919 -29.32 9.65 -11.62
CA PRO A 919 -28.95 11.06 -11.70
C PRO A 919 -27.43 11.30 -11.74
N ASN A 920 -26.62 10.27 -11.50
CA ASN A 920 -25.16 10.36 -11.44
C ASN A 920 -24.54 10.35 -12.85
N ALA A 921 -24.28 11.54 -13.38
CA ALA A 921 -23.64 11.77 -14.68
C ALA A 921 -23.00 13.17 -14.71
N ASP A 922 -22.27 13.48 -15.79
CA ASP A 922 -21.92 14.86 -16.12
C ASP A 922 -23.18 15.60 -16.59
N LEU A 923 -23.45 16.79 -16.07
CA LEU A 923 -24.73 17.49 -16.25
C LEU A 923 -24.59 18.83 -16.94
N ILE A 924 -23.59 19.64 -16.55
CA ILE A 924 -23.47 21.03 -17.00
C ILE A 924 -22.03 21.34 -17.39
N LYS A 925 -21.84 21.88 -18.60
CA LYS A 925 -20.61 22.54 -19.01
C LYS A 925 -20.65 24.02 -18.61
N LEU A 926 -19.61 24.49 -17.93
CA LEU A 926 -19.43 25.86 -17.44
C LEU A 926 -18.20 26.46 -18.11
N SER A 927 -18.36 27.58 -18.83
CA SER A 927 -17.24 28.26 -19.50
C SER A 927 -16.86 29.54 -18.76
N PHE A 928 -15.67 29.57 -18.20
CA PHE A 928 -15.09 30.73 -17.51
C PHE A 928 -13.99 31.39 -18.34
N ARG A 929 -13.63 32.62 -17.96
CA ARG A 929 -12.46 33.34 -18.48
C ARG A 929 -11.68 33.97 -17.34
N ALA A 930 -10.37 33.78 -17.32
CA ALA A 930 -9.48 34.56 -16.46
C ALA A 930 -9.35 35.98 -17.03
N LYS A 931 -9.60 36.99 -16.22
CA LYS A 931 -9.52 38.39 -16.66
C LYS A 931 -8.11 38.74 -17.11
N GLU A 932 -8.00 39.67 -18.07
CA GLU A 932 -6.73 40.05 -18.72
C GLU A 932 -5.68 40.56 -17.73
N ASN A 933 -6.11 41.18 -16.63
CA ASN A 933 -5.23 41.70 -15.57
C ASN A 933 -5.34 40.91 -14.26
N ALA A 934 -5.82 39.66 -14.30
CA ALA A 934 -5.92 38.85 -13.10
C ALA A 934 -4.50 38.56 -12.54
N PRO A 935 -4.25 38.79 -11.24
CA PRO A 935 -2.95 38.51 -10.63
C PRO A 935 -2.66 37.00 -10.63
N ALA A 936 -1.37 36.64 -10.71
CA ALA A 936 -0.91 35.25 -10.62
C ALA A 936 -1.44 34.56 -9.36
N GLY A 937 -1.65 33.25 -9.47
CA GLY A 937 -1.90 32.36 -8.35
C GLY A 937 -3.30 31.75 -8.35
N LEU A 938 -3.60 31.04 -7.27
CA LEU A 938 -4.80 30.22 -7.16
C LEU A 938 -6.09 31.06 -7.10
N THR A 939 -7.15 30.53 -7.69
CA THR A 939 -8.53 30.97 -7.55
C THR A 939 -9.44 29.75 -7.48
N ASN A 940 -10.57 29.85 -6.77
CA ASN A 940 -11.47 28.72 -6.54
C ASN A 940 -12.80 28.94 -7.26
N VAL A 941 -13.33 27.88 -7.84
CA VAL A 941 -14.72 27.76 -8.26
C VAL A 941 -15.38 26.70 -7.40
N GLY A 942 -16.29 27.10 -6.51
CA GLY A 942 -16.86 26.24 -5.49
C GLY A 942 -18.37 26.09 -5.57
N ILE A 943 -18.90 24.88 -5.48
CA ILE A 943 -20.32 24.62 -5.27
C ILE A 943 -20.62 24.88 -3.80
N THR A 944 -21.21 26.03 -3.47
CA THR A 944 -21.45 26.44 -2.08
C THR A 944 -22.80 25.99 -1.55
N ARG A 945 -23.72 25.61 -2.44
CA ARG A 945 -25.03 25.05 -2.08
C ARG A 945 -25.54 24.18 -3.21
N LEU A 946 -26.07 23.03 -2.86
CA LEU A 946 -26.79 22.15 -3.79
C LEU A 946 -27.99 21.53 -3.09
N VAL A 947 -29.17 21.70 -3.70
CA VAL A 947 -30.41 21.07 -3.26
C VAL A 947 -30.97 20.24 -4.41
N THR A 948 -31.29 18.98 -4.14
CA THR A 948 -32.01 18.10 -5.07
C THR A 948 -33.43 17.86 -4.59
N ALA A 949 -34.37 17.65 -5.49
CA ALA A 949 -35.76 17.33 -5.17
C ALA A 949 -36.23 16.08 -5.91
N ASP A 950 -36.93 15.18 -5.22
CA ASP A 950 -37.52 13.97 -5.81
C ASP A 950 -38.90 14.24 -6.46
N SER A 951 -39.54 13.19 -6.99
CA SER A 951 -40.86 13.30 -7.64
C SER A 951 -42.01 13.62 -6.68
N ALA A 952 -41.80 13.49 -5.36
CA ALA A 952 -42.76 13.90 -4.33
C ALA A 952 -42.54 15.36 -3.88
N GLY A 953 -41.48 16.01 -4.37
CA GLY A 953 -41.10 17.37 -3.97
C GLY A 953 -40.29 17.42 -2.67
N THR A 954 -39.72 16.30 -2.22
CA THR A 954 -38.86 16.26 -1.03
C THR A 954 -37.49 16.82 -1.39
N GLU A 955 -37.10 17.93 -0.76
CA GLU A 955 -35.78 18.54 -0.94
C GLU A 955 -34.73 17.88 -0.05
N THR A 956 -33.55 17.62 -0.61
CA THR A 956 -32.37 17.10 0.08
C THR A 956 -31.16 17.97 -0.25
N GLU A 957 -30.50 18.48 0.78
CA GLU A 957 -29.25 19.23 0.61
C GLU A 957 -28.08 18.25 0.42
N GLN A 958 -27.27 18.51 -0.60
CA GLN A 958 -26.09 17.72 -0.93
C GLN A 958 -24.82 18.50 -0.58
N ALA A 959 -23.76 17.79 -0.19
CA ALA A 959 -22.46 18.40 0.03
C ALA A 959 -21.90 18.99 -1.28
N GLY A 960 -21.28 20.17 -1.21
CA GLY A 960 -20.63 20.81 -2.34
C GLY A 960 -19.23 20.26 -2.64
N THR A 961 -18.55 20.88 -3.61
CA THR A 961 -17.13 20.64 -3.93
C THR A 961 -16.45 21.93 -4.38
N VAL A 962 -15.13 21.95 -4.45
CA VAL A 962 -14.35 23.09 -4.93
C VAL A 962 -13.35 22.61 -5.98
N HIS A 963 -13.29 23.32 -7.11
CA HIS A 963 -12.24 23.18 -8.11
C HIS A 963 -11.30 24.38 -8.03
N THR A 964 -10.01 24.12 -7.91
CA THR A 964 -8.98 25.17 -7.82
C THR A 964 -8.31 25.34 -9.17
N VAL A 965 -8.15 26.59 -9.61
CA VAL A 965 -7.50 26.95 -10.87
C VAL A 965 -6.31 27.86 -10.58
N GLN A 966 -5.14 27.52 -11.10
CA GLN A 966 -3.96 28.39 -11.08
C GLN A 966 -4.02 29.37 -12.26
N ILE A 967 -3.93 30.67 -11.98
CA ILE A 967 -3.79 31.70 -13.02
C ILE A 967 -2.30 31.96 -13.26
N ASP A 968 -1.87 31.67 -14.49
CA ASP A 968 -0.50 31.93 -14.93
C ASP A 968 -0.38 33.37 -15.46
N VAL A 969 0.64 34.11 -14.99
CA VAL A 969 0.96 35.44 -15.51
C VAL A 969 1.87 35.31 -16.74
N ILE A 970 1.59 36.13 -17.74
CA ILE A 970 2.44 36.32 -18.91
C ILE A 970 3.65 37.17 -18.48
N ASP A 971 4.79 36.54 -18.22
CA ASP A 971 6.03 37.21 -17.78
C ASP A 971 6.86 37.69 -18.98
N LYS A 972 7.05 39.01 -19.07
CA LYS A 972 7.84 39.70 -20.11
C LYS A 972 9.16 40.27 -19.60
N ALA A 973 9.49 40.09 -18.32
CA ALA A 973 10.65 40.70 -17.70
C ALA A 973 11.96 40.27 -18.39
N ALA A 974 12.10 38.98 -18.69
CA ALA A 974 13.26 38.43 -19.38
C ALA A 974 13.42 38.99 -20.81
N LEU A 975 12.32 39.08 -21.58
CA LEU A 975 12.34 39.65 -22.94
C LEU A 975 12.76 41.12 -22.94
N ASN A 976 12.23 41.93 -22.02
CA ASN A 976 12.57 43.34 -21.90
C ASN A 976 14.03 43.56 -21.47
N ALA A 977 14.55 42.73 -20.58
CA ALA A 977 15.96 42.78 -20.18
C ALA A 977 16.89 42.45 -21.36
N LEU A 978 16.55 41.41 -22.13
CA LEU A 978 17.32 40.98 -23.29
C LEU A 978 17.29 42.00 -24.44
N ILE A 979 16.16 42.68 -24.67
CA ILE A 979 16.06 43.80 -25.62
C ILE A 979 17.06 44.90 -25.24
N ALA A 980 17.13 45.27 -23.97
CA ALA A 980 18.06 46.29 -23.49
C ALA A 980 19.54 45.87 -23.66
N GLU A 981 19.86 44.61 -23.35
CA GLU A 981 21.20 44.06 -23.52
C GLU A 981 21.62 44.04 -24.99
N ALA A 982 20.76 43.50 -25.87
CA ALA A 982 21.02 43.43 -27.29
C ALA A 982 21.23 44.80 -27.93
N GLN A 983 20.43 45.80 -27.54
CA GLN A 983 20.59 47.17 -28.01
C GLN A 983 21.93 47.77 -27.54
N SER A 984 22.34 47.51 -26.30
CA SER A 984 23.64 47.95 -25.79
C SER A 984 24.81 47.33 -26.57
N ALA A 985 24.76 46.02 -26.86
CA ALA A 985 25.80 45.33 -27.62
C ALA A 985 25.89 45.84 -29.07
N HIS A 986 24.73 46.03 -29.71
CA HIS A 986 24.65 46.66 -31.03
C HIS A 986 25.30 48.05 -31.03
N ASP A 987 24.97 48.90 -30.07
CA ASP A 987 25.40 50.30 -30.05
C ASP A 987 26.92 50.44 -29.82
N GLN A 988 27.51 49.55 -29.01
CA GLN A 988 28.96 49.55 -28.71
C GLN A 988 29.83 48.98 -29.82
N ALA A 989 29.29 48.14 -30.70
CA ALA A 989 30.05 47.46 -31.73
C ALA A 989 30.48 48.37 -32.89
N VAL A 990 31.67 48.09 -33.43
CA VAL A 990 32.22 48.75 -34.63
C VAL A 990 32.43 47.70 -35.71
N GLU A 991 31.91 47.94 -36.92
CA GLU A 991 32.07 47.02 -38.04
C GLU A 991 33.39 47.25 -38.81
N GLY A 992 34.02 46.17 -39.28
CA GLY A 992 35.24 46.19 -40.10
C GLY A 992 35.96 44.84 -40.14
N LYS A 993 37.23 44.82 -40.57
CA LYS A 993 38.04 43.59 -40.77
C LYS A 993 39.12 43.37 -39.71
N LEU A 994 39.29 44.31 -38.77
CA LEU A 994 40.34 44.24 -37.75
C LEU A 994 39.91 43.41 -36.54
N LEU A 995 40.89 42.93 -35.77
CA LEU A 995 40.65 42.22 -34.52
C LEU A 995 39.77 43.05 -33.57
N GLY A 996 38.71 42.43 -33.04
CA GLY A 996 37.73 43.08 -32.18
C GLY A 996 36.65 43.89 -32.89
N GLN A 997 36.67 43.97 -34.23
CA GLN A 997 35.58 44.52 -35.04
C GLN A 997 34.61 43.41 -35.47
N TYR A 998 33.43 43.81 -35.91
CA TYR A 998 32.40 42.89 -36.40
C TYR A 998 32.28 42.96 -37.93
N PRO A 999 31.97 41.88 -38.64
CA PRO A 999 31.75 41.90 -40.09
C PRO A 999 30.69 42.92 -40.49
N ALA A 1000 30.90 43.60 -41.62
CA ALA A 1000 29.94 44.58 -42.14
C ALA A 1000 28.56 43.92 -42.37
N GLY A 1001 27.49 44.54 -41.85
CA GLY A 1001 26.11 44.04 -41.91
C GLY A 1001 25.66 43.21 -40.69
N SER A 1002 26.57 42.85 -39.79
CA SER A 1002 26.24 42.17 -38.53
C SER A 1002 25.36 43.02 -37.61
N LYS A 1003 25.61 44.33 -37.53
CA LYS A 1003 24.80 45.28 -36.73
C LYS A 1003 23.37 45.37 -37.24
N ALA A 1004 23.20 45.50 -38.55
CA ALA A 1004 21.88 45.55 -39.18
C ALA A 1004 21.06 44.28 -38.91
N THR A 1005 21.72 43.12 -38.86
CA THR A 1005 21.10 41.82 -38.57
C THR A 1005 20.62 41.75 -37.11
N LEU A 1006 21.44 42.19 -36.15
CA LEU A 1006 21.02 42.26 -34.73
C LEU A 1006 19.88 43.26 -34.52
N GLN A 1007 19.95 44.44 -35.14
CA GLN A 1007 18.90 45.46 -35.03
C GLN A 1007 17.55 44.97 -35.55
N ALA A 1008 17.53 44.15 -36.61
CA ALA A 1008 16.29 43.55 -37.12
C ALA A 1008 15.65 42.59 -36.11
N ALA A 1009 16.45 41.79 -35.40
CA ALA A 1009 15.98 40.88 -34.36
C ALA A 1009 15.48 41.64 -33.12
N ILE A 1010 16.15 42.74 -32.74
CA ILE A 1010 15.69 43.64 -31.66
C ILE A 1010 14.28 44.16 -31.97
N HIS A 1011 14.05 44.68 -33.18
CA HIS A 1011 12.72 45.18 -33.58
C HIS A 1011 11.63 44.08 -33.56
N ALA A 1012 11.97 42.84 -33.94
CA ALA A 1012 11.02 41.73 -33.89
C ALA A 1012 10.63 41.38 -32.44
N ALA A 1013 11.60 41.36 -31.53
CA ALA A 1013 11.38 41.13 -30.11
C ALA A 1013 10.57 42.26 -29.45
N GLU A 1014 10.84 43.52 -29.80
CA GLU A 1014 10.06 44.67 -29.35
C GLU A 1014 8.59 44.61 -29.80
N ALA A 1015 8.31 44.10 -31.01
CA ALA A 1015 6.95 43.91 -31.48
C ALA A 1015 6.16 42.90 -30.63
N VAL A 1016 6.81 41.84 -30.16
CA VAL A 1016 6.22 40.85 -29.25
C VAL A 1016 6.06 41.42 -27.84
N ALA A 1017 7.08 42.11 -27.32
CA ALA A 1017 7.03 42.74 -26.01
C ALA A 1017 5.86 43.74 -25.89
N ASN A 1018 5.64 44.55 -26.93
CA ASN A 1018 4.60 45.57 -27.00
C ASN A 1018 3.19 45.03 -27.33
N ASN A 1019 3.06 43.76 -27.74
CA ASN A 1019 1.76 43.15 -28.03
C ASN A 1019 1.06 42.72 -26.73
N SER A 1020 -0.08 43.33 -26.40
CA SER A 1020 -0.86 42.99 -25.21
C SER A 1020 -1.47 41.59 -25.24
N LYS A 1021 -1.55 40.97 -26.42
CA LYS A 1021 -2.10 39.61 -26.64
C LYS A 1021 -1.02 38.54 -26.86
N ALA A 1022 0.25 38.85 -26.63
CA ALA A 1022 1.33 37.87 -26.81
C ALA A 1022 1.20 36.72 -25.80
N THR A 1023 1.25 35.48 -26.27
CA THR A 1023 1.28 34.29 -25.40
C THR A 1023 2.66 34.07 -24.80
N GLN A 1024 2.77 33.32 -23.69
CA GLN A 1024 4.08 32.99 -23.12
C GLN A 1024 4.98 32.24 -24.12
N ALA A 1025 4.40 31.39 -24.96
CA ALA A 1025 5.15 30.73 -26.04
C ALA A 1025 5.71 31.73 -27.06
N GLN A 1026 4.94 32.76 -27.44
CA GLN A 1026 5.43 33.82 -28.33
C GLN A 1026 6.52 34.67 -27.67
N ILE A 1027 6.43 34.90 -26.36
CA ILE A 1027 7.45 35.63 -25.59
C ILE A 1027 8.72 34.79 -25.47
N ASN A 1028 8.61 33.50 -25.14
CA ASN A 1028 9.75 32.60 -25.07
C ASN A 1028 10.43 32.46 -26.44
N GLU A 1029 9.64 32.36 -27.52
CA GLU A 1029 10.16 32.36 -28.89
C GLU A 1029 10.90 33.66 -29.21
N ALA A 1030 10.34 34.83 -28.85
CA ALA A 1030 11.00 36.11 -29.04
C ALA A 1030 12.30 36.24 -28.22
N VAL A 1031 12.33 35.70 -27.00
CA VAL A 1031 13.55 35.61 -26.17
C VAL A 1031 14.59 34.75 -26.87
N THR A 1032 14.22 33.55 -27.32
CA THR A 1032 15.11 32.64 -28.04
C THR A 1032 15.66 33.27 -29.31
N GLN A 1033 14.81 33.88 -30.13
CA GLN A 1033 15.21 34.51 -31.39
C GLN A 1033 16.13 35.72 -31.18
N LEU A 1034 15.81 36.59 -30.21
CA LEU A 1034 16.66 37.74 -29.90
C LEU A 1034 17.99 37.31 -29.28
N ASN A 1035 17.97 36.31 -28.39
CA ASN A 1035 19.18 35.81 -27.74
C ASN A 1035 20.09 35.13 -28.77
N ALA A 1036 19.51 34.34 -29.68
CA ALA A 1036 20.25 33.74 -30.79
C ALA A 1036 20.86 34.81 -31.71
N ALA A 1037 20.12 35.86 -32.04
CA ALA A 1037 20.64 36.97 -32.84
C ALA A 1037 21.75 37.74 -32.11
N LEU A 1038 21.62 37.97 -30.80
CA LEU A 1038 22.62 38.62 -29.97
C LEU A 1038 23.90 37.78 -29.87
N LEU A 1039 23.77 36.47 -29.65
CA LEU A 1039 24.90 35.54 -29.61
C LEU A 1039 25.59 35.43 -30.96
N ALA A 1040 24.82 35.29 -32.05
CA ALA A 1040 25.38 35.28 -33.41
C ALA A 1040 26.14 36.58 -33.72
N PHE A 1041 25.59 37.71 -33.28
CA PHE A 1041 26.25 39.00 -33.37
C PHE A 1041 27.58 39.01 -32.59
N GLN A 1042 27.55 38.70 -31.29
CA GLN A 1042 28.74 38.65 -30.42
C GLN A 1042 29.82 37.67 -30.94
N SER A 1043 29.41 36.53 -31.50
CA SER A 1043 30.30 35.48 -32.01
C SER A 1043 30.91 35.83 -33.37
N SER A 1044 30.33 36.80 -34.09
CA SER A 1044 30.87 37.25 -35.38
C SER A 1044 32.10 38.14 -35.24
N VAL A 1045 32.49 38.54 -34.02
CA VAL A 1045 33.68 39.36 -33.78
C VAL A 1045 34.93 38.72 -34.41
N VAL A 1046 35.71 39.52 -35.13
CA VAL A 1046 36.94 39.06 -35.79
C VAL A 1046 38.00 38.78 -34.72
N VAL A 1047 38.31 37.50 -34.48
CA VAL A 1047 39.30 37.04 -33.48
C VAL A 1047 40.62 36.55 -34.08
N LYS A 1048 40.65 36.28 -35.39
CA LYS A 1048 41.86 35.91 -36.13
C LYS A 1048 41.75 36.45 -37.54
N ILE A 1049 42.87 36.96 -38.05
CA ILE A 1049 43.01 37.37 -39.43
C ILE A 1049 43.53 36.17 -40.23
N PRO A 1050 42.76 35.62 -41.18
CA PRO A 1050 43.24 34.51 -42.02
C PRO A 1050 44.50 34.90 -42.80
N ASN A 1051 45.48 34.00 -42.85
CA ASN A 1051 46.77 34.19 -43.56
C ASN A 1051 47.70 35.28 -43.00
N ASP A 1052 47.41 35.78 -41.80
CA ASP A 1052 48.41 36.39 -40.92
C ASP A 1052 49.28 35.25 -40.34
N ASN A 1053 50.41 35.01 -40.99
CA ASN A 1053 51.31 33.89 -40.73
C ASN A 1053 52.34 34.21 -39.64
N ASN A 1054 52.52 35.48 -39.28
CA ASN A 1054 53.38 35.93 -38.19
C ASN A 1054 52.60 36.37 -36.92
N SER A 1055 51.27 36.37 -36.99
CA SER A 1055 50.36 36.81 -35.92
C SER A 1055 50.56 38.28 -35.51
N ASP A 1056 50.95 39.17 -36.44
CA ASP A 1056 51.18 40.59 -36.16
C ASP A 1056 49.92 41.47 -36.34
N GLY A 1057 48.79 40.87 -36.72
CA GLY A 1057 47.50 41.52 -36.86
C GLY A 1057 47.27 42.18 -38.23
N GLN A 1058 48.07 41.87 -39.24
CA GLN A 1058 47.94 42.41 -40.61
C GLN A 1058 48.36 41.35 -41.65
N ILE A 1059 47.70 41.31 -42.82
CA ILE A 1059 48.16 40.48 -43.94
C ILE A 1059 49.15 41.31 -44.76
N SER A 1060 50.44 41.01 -44.65
CA SER A 1060 51.52 41.84 -45.17
C SER A 1060 52.56 41.05 -45.96
N ILE A 1061 53.55 41.76 -46.50
CA ILE A 1061 54.71 41.14 -47.14
C ILE A 1061 55.48 40.20 -46.20
N GLY A 1062 55.37 40.38 -44.87
CA GLY A 1062 55.96 39.50 -43.88
C GLY A 1062 55.36 38.09 -43.91
N ASP A 1063 54.06 37.97 -44.13
CA ASP A 1063 53.33 36.71 -44.17
C ASP A 1063 53.64 35.93 -45.45
N LEU A 1064 53.75 36.65 -46.57
CA LEU A 1064 54.23 36.09 -47.83
C LEU A 1064 55.67 35.57 -47.69
N ALA A 1065 56.54 36.29 -46.98
CA ALA A 1065 57.91 35.86 -46.75
C ALA A 1065 58.02 34.59 -45.89
N ILE A 1066 57.07 34.37 -44.97
CA ILE A 1066 56.99 33.12 -44.19
C ILE A 1066 56.54 31.96 -45.07
N MET A 1067 55.51 32.18 -45.91
CA MET A 1067 54.98 31.21 -46.86
C MET A 1067 56.05 30.69 -47.83
N VAL A 1068 56.91 31.59 -48.36
CA VAL A 1068 58.00 31.24 -49.30
C VAL A 1068 58.96 30.19 -48.74
N LYS A 1069 59.12 30.07 -47.41
CA LYS A 1069 60.01 29.05 -46.80
C LYS A 1069 59.55 27.62 -47.06
N ALA A 1070 58.26 27.43 -47.35
CA ALA A 1070 57.68 26.15 -47.69
C ALA A 1070 57.56 25.91 -49.21
N TYR A 1071 57.92 26.89 -50.03
CA TYR A 1071 57.79 26.81 -51.49
C TYR A 1071 58.53 25.60 -52.07
N GLY A 1072 57.82 24.84 -52.90
CA GLY A 1072 58.30 23.61 -53.52
C GLY A 1072 58.12 22.33 -52.68
N LYS A 1073 57.59 22.41 -51.45
CA LYS A 1073 57.19 21.22 -50.68
C LYS A 1073 55.91 20.61 -51.22
N THR A 1074 55.79 19.28 -51.09
CA THR A 1074 54.63 18.47 -51.43
C THR A 1074 54.19 17.62 -50.24
N SER A 1075 53.01 17.01 -50.32
CA SER A 1075 52.49 16.08 -49.30
C SER A 1075 53.36 14.87 -48.97
N THR A 1076 54.37 14.58 -49.81
CA THR A 1076 55.32 13.49 -49.59
C THR A 1076 56.59 13.91 -48.86
N ASP A 1077 56.82 15.21 -48.67
CA ASP A 1077 58.04 15.74 -48.06
C ASP A 1077 58.00 15.70 -46.53
N ALA A 1078 59.17 15.41 -45.92
CA ALA A 1078 59.32 15.51 -44.48
C ALA A 1078 59.01 16.93 -43.99
N GLY A 1079 58.11 17.04 -43.01
CA GLY A 1079 57.62 18.31 -42.50
C GLY A 1079 56.53 18.97 -43.36
N TRP A 1080 55.73 18.19 -44.09
CA TRP A 1080 54.52 18.65 -44.77
C TRP A 1080 53.44 19.13 -43.80
N ASP A 1081 53.26 18.46 -42.66
CA ASP A 1081 52.23 18.83 -41.69
C ASP A 1081 52.37 20.27 -41.16
N GLN A 1082 53.60 20.81 -41.12
CA GLN A 1082 53.85 22.20 -40.79
C GLN A 1082 53.68 23.15 -41.99
N ALA A 1083 53.81 22.66 -43.21
CA ALA A 1083 53.78 23.44 -44.44
C ALA A 1083 52.39 23.52 -45.09
N LYS A 1084 51.52 22.53 -44.84
CA LYS A 1084 50.18 22.41 -45.46
C LYS A 1084 49.25 23.60 -45.20
N VAL A 1085 49.53 24.41 -44.17
CA VAL A 1085 48.81 25.68 -43.92
C VAL A 1085 49.01 26.71 -45.04
N PHE A 1086 50.08 26.57 -45.83
CA PHE A 1086 50.40 27.41 -46.97
C PHE A 1086 49.84 26.90 -48.30
N ASP A 1087 49.19 25.73 -48.31
CA ASP A 1087 48.54 25.17 -49.50
C ASP A 1087 47.14 25.79 -49.61
N LEU A 1088 47.04 26.93 -50.29
CA LEU A 1088 45.82 27.73 -50.34
C LEU A 1088 44.83 27.21 -51.39
N ASN A 1089 45.31 26.47 -52.39
CA ASN A 1089 44.50 25.90 -53.46
C ASN A 1089 44.13 24.42 -53.22
N GLY A 1090 44.76 23.75 -52.24
CA GLY A 1090 44.50 22.37 -51.83
C GLY A 1090 45.07 21.31 -52.75
N ASP A 1091 46.04 21.63 -53.61
CA ASP A 1091 46.59 20.72 -54.61
C ASP A 1091 47.69 19.78 -54.07
N ASN A 1092 47.98 19.87 -52.77
CA ASN A 1092 49.03 19.13 -52.05
C ASN A 1092 50.45 19.53 -52.43
N GLN A 1093 50.63 20.75 -52.95
CA GLN A 1093 51.92 21.37 -53.25
C GLN A 1093 51.90 22.83 -52.80
N ILE A 1094 53.04 23.36 -52.34
CA ILE A 1094 53.19 24.80 -52.13
C ILE A 1094 53.87 25.38 -53.37
N ASP A 1095 53.12 26.05 -54.23
CA ASP A 1095 53.61 26.55 -55.51
C ASP A 1095 53.34 28.05 -55.74
N ILE A 1096 53.51 28.51 -56.97
CA ILE A 1096 53.38 29.93 -57.32
C ILE A 1096 51.93 30.40 -57.29
N VAL A 1097 50.97 29.49 -57.42
CA VAL A 1097 49.53 29.77 -57.33
C VAL A 1097 49.18 30.17 -55.90
N ASP A 1098 49.68 29.44 -54.90
CA ASP A 1098 49.44 29.77 -53.49
C ASP A 1098 50.05 31.12 -53.11
N LEU A 1099 51.30 31.37 -53.53
CA LEU A 1099 51.96 32.67 -53.33
C LEU A 1099 51.18 33.82 -53.99
N ALA A 1100 50.66 33.61 -55.19
CA ALA A 1100 49.87 34.61 -55.89
C ALA A 1100 48.51 34.88 -55.20
N MET A 1101 47.91 33.87 -54.57
CA MET A 1101 46.69 34.03 -53.77
C MET A 1101 46.94 34.89 -52.54
N LEU A 1102 48.02 34.62 -51.78
CA LEU A 1102 48.37 35.44 -50.62
C LEU A 1102 48.78 36.87 -51.03
N ALA A 1103 49.50 37.04 -52.13
CA ALA A 1103 49.87 38.35 -52.64
C ALA A 1103 48.65 39.22 -53.04
N ARG A 1104 47.59 38.62 -53.59
CA ARG A 1104 46.33 39.33 -53.87
C ARG A 1104 45.65 39.78 -52.59
N MET A 1105 45.63 38.93 -51.56
CA MET A 1105 45.07 39.28 -50.26
C MET A 1105 45.80 40.48 -49.64
N ILE A 1106 47.13 40.57 -49.78
CA ILE A 1106 47.92 41.73 -49.32
C ILE A 1106 47.56 43.02 -50.06
N LEU A 1107 47.23 42.94 -51.35
CA LEU A 1107 46.83 44.11 -52.15
C LEU A 1107 45.40 44.58 -51.85
N GLU A 1108 44.59 43.72 -51.25
CA GLU A 1108 43.18 43.94 -50.89
C GLU A 1108 42.96 44.14 -49.38
N TRP A 1109 44.03 44.04 -48.59
CA TRP A 1109 44.10 44.31 -47.15
C TRP A 1109 44.09 45.82 -46.90
#